data_AF-A0A3L7T374-F1
#
_entry.id   AF-A0A3L7T374-F1
#
_cell.length_a   1.000
_cell.length_b   1.000
_cell.length_c   1.000
_cell.angle_alpha   90.00
_cell.angle_beta   90.00
_cell.angle_gamma   90.00
#
_symmetry.space_group_name_H-M   'P 1'
#
loop_
_entity.id
_entity.type
_entity.pdbx_description
1 polymer ?
#
loop_
_entity_poly.entity_id
_entity_poly.type
_entity_poly.pdbx_seq_one_letter_code
_entity_poly.pdbx_strand_id
1 'polypeptide(L)'
;MVNLNSPNSTHPGTSDTLAVLADVERSLAKLRACAGDEADRAAEAERLAREMKSLEDERSRLLNRHIELESQLAMARSSAAAFESQLAQSRDNAKKFESQLGESRSVGHRLESELGRATKSAESLAVEGKELKSKSSALESQLVDLRKNTEKSASDLAEARKTAAKLESELGESRNASSKLESQCTDLRGELRKGTQKANADVADLRNALSKLESQLAEQRKSATKLESDLAEVRKSAAKFESQWTEARNASVTLEKQLSDARGNTARIEQQLVESKSAADKLRAELNEAKAATGRTQKSLAEAVQAANAEKTRLQSELAASNAARAKCEAELVEAEQFSNEFAKELTATKNAAQMTEQKFEQELAQAKSSATKLERELSDAKVAATKASAEVATARSQSNSGEGELRAARQAITNLESEVATARKTVDELRKQLEVARTASNRHQAALAKAESDRSAAEELVRLAEQANATRATEYTARATEHARALESQQTSARAALDAERARITSIERERDGAKQAAKDAVKSAAIEATRVAEARIASITQLADNQAEQILLLEQQIIDTRATLDEFRAHANSDQDMPSLAQIETLAEARVTEMIQPKLEQLAQVASFLRTRRERLSALRMGLKRKAKELKAMQSRAAVAQPIVRPSSTAEIEAERVELARERQEIVDLRSMLHSSEEAVGRRAAGTRFFTSAALCSTMLGLAALCAWSVSGMLVPAPVVATVELEVNSRVQDSKSESANAAEMNGEATSIATPIAMLVKERVDDPIWGGLVSARLAERGRTHAESDALVQNLAERVTVSSEGSTIRLALRGEGEAATRTTLDAIATTAVAEANRDPSRRSDFLRVGIANAKQEVGRTVFAVAEVMPDPERLKRAGALFAIIVLVGAGFVGVVMLLSRRPAKSMEPAMLLHD
;
A
#
# COMPACT_ATOMS: atom_id res chain seq x y z
N MET A 1 41.32 116.91 181.31
CA MET A 1 42.75 117.16 181.61
C MET A 1 43.08 118.60 181.24
N VAL A 2 43.89 119.34 181.99
CA VAL A 2 44.32 119.18 183.40
C VAL A 2 44.92 120.52 183.88
N ASN A 3 44.81 120.87 185.17
CA ASN A 3 45.56 121.95 185.84
C ASN A 3 45.31 123.42 185.34
N LEU A 4 45.69 124.56 185.99
CA LEU A 4 46.01 124.97 187.40
C LEU A 4 46.13 126.54 187.57
N ASN A 5 46.14 127.06 188.83
CA ASN A 5 46.90 128.22 189.44
C ASN A 5 46.49 129.76 189.46
N SER A 6 46.14 130.30 190.67
CA SER A 6 46.86 131.27 191.61
C SER A 6 47.15 132.81 191.31
N PRO A 7 47.71 133.71 192.23
CA PRO A 7 47.24 134.29 193.57
C PRO A 7 47.67 135.78 194.04
N ASN A 8 47.27 136.27 195.28
CA ASN A 8 47.85 137.34 196.24
C ASN A 8 47.69 138.92 196.04
N SER A 9 47.96 139.97 196.91
CA SER A 9 48.16 140.36 198.40
C SER A 9 48.53 141.93 198.57
N THR A 10 48.60 142.81 199.64
CA THR A 10 48.22 143.05 201.11
C THR A 10 48.69 144.44 201.77
N HIS A 11 48.01 145.03 202.82
CA HIS A 11 48.44 146.02 203.93
C HIS A 11 48.72 147.58 203.72
N PRO A 12 48.98 148.49 204.75
CA PRO A 12 48.19 149.00 205.95
C PRO A 12 48.26 150.56 206.32
N GLY A 13 47.49 151.13 207.31
CA GLY A 13 47.69 152.50 207.91
C GLY A 13 46.51 153.17 208.74
N THR A 14 46.71 154.24 209.56
CA THR A 14 45.70 154.81 210.54
C THR A 14 45.72 156.34 210.85
N SER A 15 44.55 157.05 210.92
CA SER A 15 44.14 158.06 211.95
C SER A 15 42.69 158.61 211.74
N ASP A 16 42.19 159.35 212.74
CA ASP A 16 41.07 160.34 212.78
C ASP A 16 39.62 159.90 212.49
N THR A 17 38.90 159.58 213.59
CA THR A 17 37.46 159.29 213.61
C THR A 17 36.63 160.42 214.22
N LEU A 18 35.92 161.22 213.41
CA LEU A 18 34.71 161.94 213.89
C LEU A 18 33.71 162.38 212.78
N ALA A 19 34.06 162.28 211.50
CA ALA A 19 33.06 162.29 210.41
C ALA A 19 32.09 161.08 210.48
N VAL A 20 32.41 160.08 211.32
CA VAL A 20 31.74 158.79 211.47
C VAL A 20 30.23 158.88 211.75
N LEU A 21 29.74 159.92 212.43
CA LEU A 21 28.28 160.08 212.62
C LEU A 21 27.55 160.51 211.34
N ALA A 22 28.19 161.29 210.45
CA ALA A 22 27.55 161.82 209.24
C ALA A 22 27.36 160.77 208.13
N ASP A 23 28.13 159.66 208.17
CA ASP A 23 27.96 158.54 207.24
C ASP A 23 27.03 157.42 207.74
N VAL A 24 26.69 157.38 209.04
CA VAL A 24 25.70 156.41 209.57
C VAL A 24 24.29 156.70 209.04
N GLU A 25 23.87 157.97 209.00
CA GLU A 25 22.56 158.31 208.42
C GLU A 25 22.55 158.18 206.88
N ARG A 26 23.66 158.49 206.21
CA ARG A 26 23.79 158.38 204.75
C ARG A 26 23.87 156.92 204.25
N SER A 27 24.39 156.00 205.06
CA SER A 27 24.45 154.57 204.71
C SER A 27 23.10 153.86 204.84
N LEU A 28 22.25 154.26 205.80
CA LEU A 28 20.87 153.75 205.91
C LEU A 28 19.97 154.09 204.71
N ALA A 29 20.25 155.18 203.99
CA ALA A 29 19.55 155.52 202.76
C ALA A 29 19.91 154.57 201.59
N LYS A 30 21.16 154.12 201.49
CA LYS A 30 21.62 153.25 200.39
C LYS A 30 21.12 151.82 200.50
N LEU A 31 20.98 151.28 201.72
CA LEU A 31 20.52 149.90 201.94
C LEU A 31 19.07 149.62 201.47
N ARG A 32 18.25 150.65 201.25
CA ARG A 32 16.91 150.49 200.66
C ARG A 32 16.87 150.48 199.13
N ALA A 33 17.97 150.83 198.45
CA ALA A 33 18.05 150.77 196.98
C ALA A 33 18.49 149.39 196.47
N CYS A 34 19.45 148.74 197.15
CA CYS A 34 20.06 147.49 196.68
C CYS A 34 19.12 146.26 196.66
N ALA A 35 17.90 146.36 197.20
CA ALA A 35 16.94 145.25 197.25
C ALA A 35 16.16 145.03 195.93
N GLY A 36 16.34 145.88 194.91
CA GLY A 36 15.72 145.70 193.59
C GLY A 36 16.47 144.73 192.68
N ASP A 37 17.80 144.85 192.63
CA ASP A 37 18.63 144.33 191.52
C ASP A 37 18.90 142.81 191.53
N GLU A 38 18.41 142.07 192.53
CA GLU A 38 18.65 140.62 192.66
C GLU A 38 17.51 139.77 192.07
N ALA A 39 16.32 140.33 191.81
CA ALA A 39 15.21 139.61 191.20
C ALA A 39 15.44 139.32 189.70
N ASP A 40 15.86 140.34 188.95
CA ASP A 40 15.89 140.28 187.48
C ASP A 40 16.94 139.28 186.93
N ARG A 41 18.07 139.12 187.63
CA ARG A 41 19.16 138.21 187.19
C ARG A 41 18.78 136.73 187.22
N ALA A 42 17.77 136.35 188.01
CA ALA A 42 17.29 134.97 188.05
C ALA A 42 16.52 134.59 186.78
N ALA A 43 15.79 135.53 186.17
CA ALA A 43 14.92 135.29 185.02
C ALA A 43 15.70 135.00 183.72
N GLU A 44 16.86 135.64 183.51
CA GLU A 44 17.68 135.41 182.31
C GLU A 44 18.33 134.03 182.28
N ALA A 45 18.72 133.48 183.43
CA ALA A 45 19.34 132.16 183.52
C ALA A 45 18.39 131.04 183.05
N GLU A 46 17.11 131.11 183.42
CA GLU A 46 16.09 130.14 182.96
C GLU A 46 15.81 130.24 181.46
N ARG A 47 16.09 131.38 180.83
CA ARG A 47 15.89 131.55 179.38
C ARG A 47 17.00 130.84 178.59
N LEU A 48 18.25 131.07 178.94
CA LEU A 48 19.40 130.45 178.25
C LEU A 48 19.38 128.91 178.34
N ALA A 49 18.92 128.36 179.48
CA ALA A 49 18.74 126.92 179.64
C ALA A 49 17.71 126.31 178.65
N ARG A 50 16.67 127.07 178.27
CA ARG A 50 15.67 126.67 177.27
C ARG A 50 16.22 126.75 175.85
N GLU A 51 16.96 127.80 175.53
CA GLU A 51 17.59 127.99 174.21
C GLU A 51 18.66 126.90 173.93
N MET A 52 19.51 126.57 174.91
CA MET A 52 20.45 125.43 174.86
C MET A 52 19.76 124.11 174.50
N LYS A 53 18.64 123.78 175.18
CA LYS A 53 17.93 122.52 174.94
C LYS A 53 17.33 122.44 173.53
N SER A 54 16.82 123.56 173.01
CA SER A 54 16.30 123.63 171.65
C SER A 54 17.36 123.29 170.59
N LEU A 55 18.61 123.73 170.79
CA LEU A 55 19.71 123.45 169.87
C LEU A 55 20.17 121.99 169.90
N GLU A 56 20.13 121.32 171.06
CA GLU A 56 20.45 119.89 171.17
C GLU A 56 19.37 119.02 170.48
N ASP A 57 18.08 119.38 170.65
CA ASP A 57 16.97 118.74 169.93
C ASP A 57 17.08 118.96 168.40
N GLU A 58 17.46 120.15 167.97
CA GLU A 58 17.61 120.51 166.54
C GLU A 58 18.82 119.83 165.89
N ARG A 59 19.97 119.80 166.57
CA ARG A 59 21.14 119.01 166.20
C ARG A 59 20.80 117.53 166.03
N SER A 60 20.01 116.98 166.95
CA SER A 60 19.56 115.58 166.90
C SER A 60 18.66 115.30 165.68
N ARG A 61 17.77 116.23 165.32
CA ARG A 61 16.95 116.15 164.08
C ARG A 61 17.82 116.18 162.82
N LEU A 62 18.81 117.07 162.76
CA LEU A 62 19.73 117.19 161.62
C LEU A 62 20.58 115.92 161.44
N LEU A 63 21.06 115.32 162.53
CA LEU A 63 21.88 114.11 162.48
C LEU A 63 21.06 112.89 161.99
N ASN A 64 19.83 112.73 162.49
CA ASN A 64 18.89 111.73 161.95
C ASN A 64 18.58 111.98 160.46
N ARG A 65 18.40 113.25 160.05
CA ARG A 65 18.16 113.61 158.64
C ARG A 65 19.38 113.33 157.74
N HIS A 66 20.59 113.38 158.27
CA HIS A 66 21.80 113.00 157.54
C HIS A 66 21.86 111.48 157.31
N ILE A 67 21.61 110.67 158.34
CA ILE A 67 21.57 109.20 158.25
C ILE A 67 20.48 108.73 157.26
N GLU A 68 19.30 109.37 157.31
CA GLU A 68 18.21 109.18 156.35
C GLU A 68 18.68 109.40 154.90
N LEU A 69 19.42 110.48 154.64
CA LEU A 69 19.95 110.81 153.30
C LEU A 69 21.09 109.87 152.87
N GLU A 70 21.97 109.44 153.77
CA GLU A 70 23.01 108.44 153.45
C GLU A 70 22.39 107.08 153.11
N SER A 71 21.35 106.66 153.83
CA SER A 71 20.57 105.46 153.54
C SER A 71 19.91 105.53 152.15
N GLN A 72 19.25 106.65 151.84
CA GLN A 72 18.65 106.88 150.51
C GLN A 72 19.70 106.90 149.39
N LEU A 73 20.88 107.48 149.63
CA LEU A 73 21.99 107.53 148.67
C LEU A 73 22.63 106.14 148.46
N ALA A 74 22.72 105.32 149.52
CA ALA A 74 23.14 103.93 149.41
C ALA A 74 22.14 103.08 148.61
N MET A 75 20.83 103.25 148.84
CA MET A 75 19.80 102.60 148.03
C MET A 75 19.82 103.06 146.57
N ALA A 76 20.05 104.35 146.30
CA ALA A 76 20.19 104.87 144.93
C ALA A 76 21.42 104.32 144.20
N ARG A 77 22.55 104.14 144.89
CA ARG A 77 23.74 103.46 144.33
C ARG A 77 23.47 101.97 144.05
N SER A 78 22.75 101.29 144.94
CA SER A 78 22.35 99.89 144.76
C SER A 78 21.44 99.71 143.54
N SER A 79 20.42 100.57 143.38
CA SER A 79 19.52 100.51 142.22
C SER A 79 20.23 100.91 140.91
N ALA A 80 21.14 101.88 140.94
CA ALA A 80 21.96 102.22 139.78
C ALA A 80 22.82 101.03 139.31
N ALA A 81 23.52 100.35 140.23
CA ALA A 81 24.30 99.15 139.92
C ALA A 81 23.42 97.99 139.39
N ALA A 82 22.20 97.84 139.91
CA ALA A 82 21.23 96.88 139.39
C ALA A 82 20.79 97.22 137.95
N PHE A 83 20.54 98.50 137.64
CA PHE A 83 20.21 98.95 136.28
C PHE A 83 21.39 98.80 135.31
N GLU A 84 22.63 99.09 135.73
CA GLU A 84 23.82 98.85 134.90
C GLU A 84 24.01 97.36 134.59
N SER A 85 23.79 96.48 135.57
CA SER A 85 23.78 95.02 135.38
C SER A 85 22.69 94.58 134.40
N GLN A 86 21.47 95.09 134.53
CA GLN A 86 20.38 94.84 133.58
C GLN A 86 20.69 95.37 132.17
N LEU A 87 21.35 96.51 132.03
CA LEU A 87 21.80 97.07 130.74
C LEU A 87 22.95 96.29 130.11
N ALA A 88 23.84 95.69 130.91
CA ALA A 88 24.85 94.76 130.40
C ALA A 88 24.16 93.47 129.89
N GLN A 89 23.27 92.90 130.70
CA GLN A 89 22.51 91.69 130.34
C GLN A 89 21.63 91.90 129.10
N SER A 90 20.98 93.06 128.95
CA SER A 90 20.17 93.38 127.78
C SER A 90 21.00 93.55 126.51
N ARG A 91 22.20 94.15 126.60
CA ARG A 91 23.15 94.25 125.48
C ARG A 91 23.66 92.88 125.04
N ASP A 92 24.00 92.00 125.98
CA ASP A 92 24.47 90.65 125.63
C ASP A 92 23.34 89.75 125.11
N ASN A 93 22.10 89.95 125.57
CA ASN A 93 20.94 89.32 124.95
C ASN A 93 20.65 89.88 123.55
N ALA A 94 20.81 91.19 123.32
CA ALA A 94 20.68 91.79 121.99
C ALA A 94 21.71 91.22 121.00
N LYS A 95 22.98 91.08 121.40
CA LYS A 95 24.02 90.41 120.58
C LYS A 95 23.64 88.96 120.24
N LYS A 96 23.15 88.19 121.21
CA LYS A 96 22.69 86.81 120.98
C LYS A 96 21.54 86.75 119.97
N PHE A 97 20.54 87.64 120.11
CA PHE A 97 19.45 87.73 119.14
C PHE A 97 19.94 88.15 117.76
N GLU A 98 20.89 89.08 117.67
CA GLU A 98 21.49 89.49 116.39
C GLU A 98 22.24 88.34 115.69
N SER A 99 23.01 87.55 116.44
CA SER A 99 23.63 86.32 115.92
C SER A 99 22.59 85.30 115.45
N GLN A 100 21.55 85.03 116.24
CA GLN A 100 20.45 84.12 115.87
C GLN A 100 19.67 84.61 114.64
N LEU A 101 19.51 85.92 114.46
CA LEU A 101 18.86 86.52 113.29
C LEU A 101 19.77 86.40 112.05
N GLY A 102 21.08 86.52 112.20
CA GLY A 102 22.07 86.22 111.17
C GLY A 102 22.06 84.75 110.74
N GLU A 103 22.10 83.83 111.70
CA GLU A 103 21.95 82.38 111.47
C GLU A 103 20.63 82.07 110.76
N SER A 104 19.51 82.59 111.24
CA SER A 104 18.17 82.40 110.66
C SER A 104 18.09 82.92 109.21
N ARG A 105 18.69 84.07 108.90
CA ARG A 105 18.83 84.56 107.52
C ARG A 105 19.67 83.63 106.64
N SER A 106 20.78 83.10 107.16
CA SER A 106 21.62 82.13 106.42
C SER A 106 20.85 80.84 106.11
N VAL A 107 20.02 80.36 107.05
CA VAL A 107 19.14 79.21 106.85
C VAL A 107 18.03 79.53 105.84
N GLY A 108 17.46 80.73 105.89
CA GLY A 108 16.50 81.24 104.90
C GLY A 108 17.05 81.19 103.48
N HIS A 109 18.19 81.84 103.21
CA HIS A 109 18.82 81.82 101.88
C HIS A 109 19.27 80.41 101.44
N ARG A 110 19.65 79.54 102.39
CA ARG A 110 19.95 78.14 102.08
C ARG A 110 18.69 77.38 101.65
N LEU A 111 17.58 77.52 102.38
CA LEU A 111 16.30 76.88 102.05
C LEU A 111 15.74 77.42 100.73
N GLU A 112 15.85 78.73 100.48
CA GLU A 112 15.53 79.38 99.20
C GLU A 112 16.36 78.79 98.05
N SER A 113 17.66 78.58 98.27
CA SER A 113 18.58 77.94 97.30
C SER A 113 18.35 76.44 97.12
N GLU A 114 17.82 75.74 98.12
CA GLU A 114 17.42 74.32 98.04
C GLU A 114 16.07 74.18 97.33
N LEU A 115 15.10 75.05 97.64
CA LEU A 115 13.80 75.11 96.97
C LEU A 115 13.93 75.49 95.49
N GLY A 116 14.75 76.49 95.15
CA GLY A 116 15.03 76.85 93.75
C GLY A 116 15.73 75.76 92.95
N ARG A 117 16.44 74.82 93.62
CA ARG A 117 16.96 73.60 92.99
C ARG A 117 15.90 72.51 92.87
N ALA A 118 15.05 72.34 93.88
CA ALA A 118 13.92 71.41 93.85
C ALA A 118 12.91 71.74 92.75
N THR A 119 12.56 73.02 92.57
CA THR A 119 11.68 73.48 91.48
C THR A 119 12.26 73.15 90.11
N LYS A 120 13.53 73.48 89.85
CA LYS A 120 14.20 73.15 88.57
C LYS A 120 14.30 71.64 88.31
N SER A 121 14.49 70.85 89.36
CA SER A 121 14.45 69.38 89.27
C SER A 121 13.05 68.88 88.89
N ALA A 122 12.00 69.40 89.55
CA ALA A 122 10.60 69.08 89.24
C ALA A 122 10.19 69.51 87.82
N GLU A 123 10.66 70.66 87.35
CA GLU A 123 10.48 71.13 85.96
C GLU A 123 11.15 70.17 84.96
N SER A 124 12.39 69.75 85.22
CA SER A 124 13.11 68.78 84.38
C SER A 124 12.37 67.43 84.32
N LEU A 125 11.96 66.89 85.47
CA LEU A 125 11.20 65.64 85.56
C LEU A 125 9.81 65.76 84.90
N ALA A 126 9.19 66.94 84.92
CA ALA A 126 7.92 67.19 84.23
C ALA A 126 8.09 67.29 82.70
N VAL A 127 9.27 67.65 82.18
CA VAL A 127 9.60 67.57 80.76
C VAL A 127 9.88 66.11 80.38
N GLU A 128 10.73 65.41 81.14
CA GLU A 128 11.04 64.00 80.92
C GLU A 128 9.78 63.12 80.96
N GLY A 129 8.87 63.35 81.92
CA GLY A 129 7.58 62.63 82.00
C GLY A 129 6.65 62.88 80.80
N LYS A 130 6.71 64.06 80.17
CA LYS A 130 5.99 64.33 78.91
C LYS A 130 6.62 63.59 77.73
N GLU A 131 7.95 63.56 77.66
CA GLU A 131 8.69 62.85 76.62
C GLU A 131 8.54 61.33 76.72
N LEU A 132 8.60 60.76 77.92
CA LEU A 132 8.31 59.35 78.17
C LEU A 132 6.87 59.00 77.80
N LYS A 133 5.90 59.89 78.06
CA LYS A 133 4.50 59.68 77.65
C LYS A 133 4.31 59.71 76.14
N SER A 134 5.01 60.61 75.42
CA SER A 134 4.97 60.60 73.95
C SER A 134 5.62 59.34 73.37
N LYS A 135 6.77 58.91 73.92
CA LYS A 135 7.43 57.64 73.59
C LYS A 135 6.53 56.42 73.83
N SER A 136 5.80 56.36 74.95
CA SER A 136 4.80 55.32 75.20
C SER A 136 3.73 55.27 74.10
N SER A 137 3.10 56.41 73.80
CA SER A 137 2.07 56.47 72.75
C SER A 137 2.57 56.09 71.35
N ALA A 138 3.83 56.39 71.03
CA ALA A 138 4.46 55.98 69.77
C ALA A 138 4.71 54.46 69.73
N LEU A 139 5.20 53.86 70.82
CA LEU A 139 5.39 52.42 70.96
C LEU A 139 4.05 51.66 70.93
N GLU A 140 3.00 52.21 71.56
CA GLU A 140 1.64 51.66 71.52
C GLU A 140 1.11 51.62 70.07
N SER A 141 1.29 52.69 69.28
CA SER A 141 0.93 52.69 67.86
C SER A 141 1.73 51.66 67.07
N GLN A 142 3.06 51.58 67.28
CA GLN A 142 3.91 50.59 66.60
C GLN A 142 3.50 49.15 66.95
N LEU A 143 3.13 48.86 68.20
CA LEU A 143 2.63 47.55 68.60
C LEU A 143 1.27 47.22 67.96
N VAL A 144 0.38 48.20 67.79
CA VAL A 144 -0.88 48.02 67.07
C VAL A 144 -0.63 47.70 65.58
N ASP A 145 0.27 48.41 64.92
CA ASP A 145 0.55 48.18 63.49
C ASP A 145 1.35 46.89 63.25
N LEU A 146 2.28 46.53 64.15
CA LEU A 146 2.93 45.22 64.15
C LEU A 146 1.93 44.07 64.36
N ARG A 147 0.90 44.23 65.19
CA ARG A 147 -0.18 43.24 65.33
C ARG A 147 -0.98 43.08 64.04
N LYS A 148 -1.45 44.18 63.43
CA LYS A 148 -2.15 44.14 62.12
C LYS A 148 -1.31 43.44 61.04
N ASN A 149 -0.01 43.75 60.97
CA ASN A 149 0.90 43.12 60.01
C ASN A 149 1.10 41.63 60.30
N THR A 150 1.17 41.25 61.59
CA THR A 150 1.26 39.84 62.00
C THR A 150 -0.02 39.08 61.63
N GLU A 151 -1.20 39.62 61.96
CA GLU A 151 -2.51 39.06 61.62
C GLU A 151 -2.68 38.90 60.11
N LYS A 152 -2.30 39.92 59.32
CA LYS A 152 -2.28 39.82 57.86
C LYS A 152 -1.35 38.71 57.39
N SER A 153 -0.10 38.67 57.86
CA SER A 153 0.86 37.63 57.46
C SER A 153 0.39 36.21 57.82
N ALA A 154 -0.36 36.06 58.92
CA ALA A 154 -0.97 34.78 59.29
C ALA A 154 -2.14 34.39 58.37
N SER A 155 -2.93 35.36 57.90
CA SER A 155 -3.96 35.16 56.87
C SER A 155 -3.34 34.77 55.53
N ASP A 156 -2.32 35.52 55.07
CA ASP A 156 -1.60 35.28 53.83
C ASP A 156 -0.93 33.87 53.85
N LEU A 157 -0.37 33.46 54.99
CA LEU A 157 0.19 32.12 55.22
C LEU A 157 -0.89 31.02 55.21
N ALA A 158 -2.08 31.28 55.76
CA ALA A 158 -3.19 30.33 55.77
C ALA A 158 -3.75 30.11 54.36
N GLU A 159 -3.85 31.16 53.55
CA GLU A 159 -4.24 31.07 52.15
C GLU A 159 -3.18 30.36 51.31
N ALA A 160 -1.89 30.68 51.49
CA ALA A 160 -0.78 29.97 50.84
C ALA A 160 -0.76 28.46 51.16
N ARG A 161 -1.05 28.07 52.41
CA ARG A 161 -1.21 26.66 52.80
C ARG A 161 -2.40 25.99 52.10
N LYS A 162 -3.51 26.71 51.94
CA LYS A 162 -4.70 26.22 51.24
C LYS A 162 -4.46 26.03 49.74
N THR A 163 -3.69 26.93 49.10
CA THR A 163 -3.30 26.76 47.68
C THR A 163 -2.29 25.62 47.51
N ALA A 164 -1.31 25.48 48.41
CA ALA A 164 -0.37 24.35 48.40
C ALA A 164 -1.09 22.99 48.50
N ALA A 165 -1.99 22.82 49.47
CA ALA A 165 -2.76 21.58 49.62
C ALA A 165 -3.64 21.25 48.40
N LYS A 166 -4.18 22.27 47.71
CA LYS A 166 -4.92 22.09 46.45
C LYS A 166 -4.00 21.62 45.32
N LEU A 167 -2.83 22.23 45.18
CA LEU A 167 -1.83 21.84 44.17
C LEU A 167 -1.28 20.43 44.44
N GLU A 168 -1.13 20.02 45.70
CA GLU A 168 -0.74 18.64 46.05
C GLU A 168 -1.81 17.62 45.64
N SER A 169 -3.11 17.94 45.79
CA SER A 169 -4.21 17.09 45.30
C SER A 169 -4.19 16.98 43.78
N GLU A 170 -4.08 18.10 43.07
CA GLU A 170 -4.03 18.15 41.60
C GLU A 170 -2.80 17.42 41.04
N LEU A 171 -1.65 17.51 41.72
CA LEU A 171 -0.44 16.76 41.40
C LEU A 171 -0.61 15.24 41.65
N GLY A 172 -1.34 14.86 42.71
CA GLY A 172 -1.70 13.48 42.99
C GLY A 172 -2.63 12.89 41.93
N GLU A 173 -3.68 13.63 41.54
CA GLU A 173 -4.59 13.26 40.46
C GLU A 173 -3.86 13.15 39.12
N SER A 174 -2.98 14.10 38.79
CA SER A 174 -2.15 14.06 37.58
C SER A 174 -1.20 12.84 37.55
N ARG A 175 -0.58 12.49 38.68
CA ARG A 175 0.25 11.27 38.80
C ARG A 175 -0.58 9.99 38.60
N ASN A 176 -1.78 9.93 39.18
CA ASN A 176 -2.69 8.79 39.02
C ASN A 176 -3.25 8.67 37.59
N ALA A 177 -3.47 9.80 36.91
CA ALA A 177 -3.81 9.82 35.49
C ALA A 177 -2.64 9.33 34.63
N SER A 178 -1.41 9.79 34.92
CA SER A 178 -0.19 9.38 34.20
C SER A 178 0.09 7.88 34.34
N SER A 179 0.02 7.32 35.55
CA SER A 179 0.27 5.88 35.75
C SER A 179 -0.80 4.99 35.10
N LYS A 180 -2.05 5.47 35.03
CA LYS A 180 -3.14 4.80 34.29
C LYS A 180 -2.98 4.88 32.77
N LEU A 181 -2.48 5.99 32.25
CA LEU A 181 -2.12 6.11 30.83
C LEU A 181 -0.90 5.24 30.49
N GLU A 182 0.08 5.13 31.39
CA GLU A 182 1.24 4.28 31.23
C GLU A 182 0.86 2.79 31.20
N SER A 183 -0.01 2.32 32.12
CA SER A 183 -0.49 0.93 32.08
C SER A 183 -1.26 0.63 30.80
N GLN A 184 -2.18 1.51 30.38
CA GLN A 184 -2.88 1.39 29.09
C GLN A 184 -1.92 1.35 27.90
N CYS A 185 -0.83 2.14 27.92
CA CYS A 185 0.21 2.08 26.89
C CYS A 185 1.00 0.75 26.92
N THR A 186 1.22 0.15 28.09
CA THR A 186 1.84 -1.19 28.18
C THR A 186 0.92 -2.30 27.67
N ASP A 187 -0.38 -2.24 27.98
CA ASP A 187 -1.38 -3.21 27.51
C ASP A 187 -1.54 -3.16 25.99
N LEU A 188 -1.75 -1.97 25.43
CA LEU A 188 -1.85 -1.77 23.97
C LEU A 188 -0.58 -2.21 23.23
N ARG A 189 0.60 -1.98 23.83
CA ARG A 189 1.89 -2.48 23.30
C ARG A 189 1.98 -4.02 23.37
N GLY A 190 1.37 -4.64 24.38
CA GLY A 190 1.24 -6.09 24.51
C GLY A 190 0.29 -6.69 23.46
N GLU A 191 -0.87 -6.07 23.24
CA GLU A 191 -1.83 -6.48 22.20
C GLU A 191 -1.24 -6.32 20.79
N LEU A 192 -0.60 -5.18 20.51
CA LEU A 192 0.04 -4.93 19.22
C LEU A 192 1.13 -5.98 18.92
N ARG A 193 1.94 -6.35 19.93
CA ARG A 193 2.93 -7.44 19.80
C ARG A 193 2.27 -8.79 19.48
N LYS A 194 1.20 -9.16 20.16
CA LYS A 194 0.44 -10.41 19.89
C LYS A 194 -0.15 -10.39 18.47
N GLY A 195 -0.73 -9.26 18.05
CA GLY A 195 -1.25 -9.06 16.70
C GLY A 195 -0.17 -9.19 15.62
N THR A 196 0.99 -8.55 15.82
CA THR A 196 2.14 -8.68 14.90
C THR A 196 2.70 -10.10 14.84
N GLN A 197 2.81 -10.79 15.99
CA GLN A 197 3.24 -12.20 16.02
C GLN A 197 2.27 -13.10 15.26
N LYS A 198 0.96 -12.91 15.44
CA LYS A 198 -0.05 -13.67 14.68
C LYS A 198 0.04 -13.36 13.19
N ALA A 199 0.07 -12.08 12.79
CA ALA A 199 0.17 -11.70 11.38
C ALA A 199 1.44 -12.27 10.71
N ASN A 200 2.56 -12.34 11.42
CA ASN A 200 3.79 -12.98 10.92
C ASN A 200 3.64 -14.51 10.74
N ALA A 201 2.89 -15.19 11.62
CA ALA A 201 2.55 -16.61 11.45
C ALA A 201 1.60 -16.82 10.27
N ASP A 202 0.51 -16.05 10.18
CA ASP A 202 -0.44 -16.07 9.06
C ASP A 202 0.28 -15.84 7.71
N VAL A 203 1.27 -14.94 7.66
CA VAL A 203 2.11 -14.67 6.48
C VAL A 203 3.10 -15.82 6.18
N ALA A 204 3.61 -16.52 7.19
CA ALA A 204 4.45 -17.71 6.99
C ALA A 204 3.64 -18.86 6.39
N ASP A 205 2.44 -19.12 6.91
CA ASP A 205 1.53 -20.13 6.38
C ASP A 205 1.05 -19.82 4.96
N LEU A 206 0.78 -18.54 4.65
CA LEU A 206 0.49 -18.11 3.28
C LEU A 206 1.68 -18.34 2.32
N ARG A 207 2.93 -18.15 2.75
CA ARG A 207 4.11 -18.49 1.94
C ARG A 207 4.25 -20.00 1.71
N ASN A 208 3.98 -20.81 2.73
CA ASN A 208 3.98 -22.26 2.63
C ASN A 208 2.86 -22.79 1.72
N ALA A 209 1.69 -22.13 1.73
CA ALA A 209 0.60 -22.42 0.80
C ALA A 209 0.96 -22.01 -0.64
N LEU A 210 1.63 -20.87 -0.83
CA LEU A 210 2.06 -20.39 -2.15
C LEU A 210 3.08 -21.34 -2.79
N SER A 211 4.14 -21.73 -2.08
CA SER A 211 5.16 -22.64 -2.63
C SER A 211 4.61 -24.05 -2.94
N LYS A 212 3.59 -24.49 -2.18
CA LYS A 212 2.84 -25.71 -2.47
C LYS A 212 1.98 -25.58 -3.74
N LEU A 213 1.35 -24.42 -3.98
CA LEU A 213 0.64 -24.14 -5.23
C LEU A 213 1.60 -23.99 -6.42
N GLU A 214 2.77 -23.40 -6.24
CA GLU A 214 3.80 -23.27 -7.29
C GLU A 214 4.35 -24.62 -7.72
N SER A 215 4.65 -25.52 -6.77
CA SER A 215 5.09 -26.89 -7.08
C SER A 215 3.99 -27.72 -7.74
N GLN A 216 2.72 -27.57 -7.32
CA GLN A 216 1.58 -28.17 -8.03
C GLN A 216 1.42 -27.60 -9.46
N LEU A 217 1.59 -26.30 -9.66
CA LEU A 217 1.54 -25.67 -10.98
C LEU A 217 2.68 -26.15 -11.89
N ALA A 218 3.89 -26.34 -11.35
CA ALA A 218 5.02 -26.88 -12.07
C ALA A 218 4.77 -28.33 -12.52
N GLU A 219 4.18 -29.17 -11.66
CA GLU A 219 3.86 -30.55 -12.02
C GLU A 219 2.70 -30.65 -13.02
N GLN A 220 1.69 -29.79 -12.90
CA GLN A 220 0.62 -29.66 -13.91
C GLN A 220 1.13 -29.15 -15.27
N ARG A 221 2.20 -28.33 -15.28
CA ARG A 221 2.88 -27.94 -16.52
C ARG A 221 3.62 -29.13 -17.15
N LYS A 222 4.34 -29.94 -16.35
CA LYS A 222 4.98 -31.17 -16.87
C LYS A 222 3.96 -32.13 -17.47
N SER A 223 2.86 -32.41 -16.76
CA SER A 223 1.82 -33.32 -17.26
C SER A 223 1.15 -32.79 -18.53
N ALA A 224 0.90 -31.48 -18.64
CA ALA A 224 0.44 -30.85 -19.86
C ALA A 224 1.43 -31.03 -21.03
N THR A 225 2.72 -30.71 -20.84
CA THR A 225 3.74 -30.88 -21.89
C THR A 225 3.93 -32.35 -22.30
N LYS A 226 3.73 -33.30 -21.38
CA LYS A 226 3.74 -34.72 -21.72
C LYS A 226 2.52 -35.09 -22.56
N LEU A 227 1.31 -34.68 -22.16
CA LEU A 227 0.08 -34.92 -22.93
C LEU A 227 0.14 -34.27 -24.33
N GLU A 228 0.79 -33.13 -24.48
CA GLU A 228 1.04 -32.50 -25.79
C GLU A 228 1.99 -33.34 -26.67
N SER A 229 3.04 -33.93 -26.08
CA SER A 229 3.93 -34.88 -26.75
C SER A 229 3.22 -36.17 -27.14
N ASP A 230 2.49 -36.79 -26.21
CA ASP A 230 1.71 -38.01 -26.42
C ASP A 230 0.66 -37.78 -27.54
N LEU A 231 -0.02 -36.63 -27.54
CA LEU A 231 -0.97 -36.22 -28.58
C LEU A 231 -0.30 -35.99 -29.95
N ALA A 232 0.92 -35.45 -29.98
CA ALA A 232 1.68 -35.27 -31.21
C ALA A 232 2.11 -36.62 -31.82
N GLU A 233 2.50 -37.59 -30.98
CA GLU A 233 2.81 -38.95 -31.43
C GLU A 233 1.57 -39.71 -31.92
N VAL A 234 0.42 -39.57 -31.23
CA VAL A 234 -0.88 -40.11 -31.69
C VAL A 234 -1.31 -39.50 -33.02
N ARG A 235 -1.10 -38.18 -33.25
CA ARG A 235 -1.35 -37.55 -34.55
C ARG A 235 -0.45 -38.11 -35.65
N LYS A 236 0.83 -38.37 -35.33
CA LYS A 236 1.81 -38.94 -36.27
C LYS A 236 1.49 -40.39 -36.63
N SER A 237 1.01 -41.20 -35.68
CA SER A 237 0.57 -42.56 -35.97
C SER A 237 -0.75 -42.59 -36.74
N ALA A 238 -1.73 -41.73 -36.40
CA ALA A 238 -2.97 -41.56 -37.15
C ALA A 238 -2.71 -41.19 -38.62
N ALA A 239 -1.87 -40.17 -38.88
CA ALA A 239 -1.51 -39.78 -40.25
C ALA A 239 -0.79 -40.91 -41.03
N LYS A 240 -0.02 -41.77 -40.34
CA LYS A 240 0.59 -42.96 -40.96
C LYS A 240 -0.47 -44.01 -41.32
N PHE A 241 -1.46 -44.26 -40.46
CA PHE A 241 -2.56 -45.17 -40.75
C PHE A 241 -3.45 -44.64 -41.88
N GLU A 242 -3.73 -43.33 -41.93
CA GLU A 242 -4.43 -42.66 -43.03
C GLU A 242 -3.72 -42.92 -44.37
N SER A 243 -2.39 -42.70 -44.42
CA SER A 243 -1.56 -42.98 -45.60
C SER A 243 -1.66 -44.45 -46.02
N GLN A 244 -1.44 -45.40 -45.08
CA GLN A 244 -1.52 -46.83 -45.35
C GLN A 244 -2.91 -47.28 -45.82
N TRP A 245 -3.98 -46.67 -45.31
CA TRP A 245 -5.34 -46.96 -45.77
C TRP A 245 -5.59 -46.45 -47.18
N THR A 246 -5.10 -45.26 -47.54
CA THR A 246 -5.18 -44.76 -48.92
C THR A 246 -4.34 -45.60 -49.90
N GLU A 247 -3.14 -46.05 -49.52
CA GLU A 247 -2.33 -46.99 -50.30
C GLU A 247 -3.06 -48.32 -50.52
N ALA A 248 -3.61 -48.92 -49.46
CA ALA A 248 -4.38 -50.17 -49.54
C ALA A 248 -5.64 -50.01 -50.40
N ARG A 249 -6.34 -48.88 -50.32
CA ARG A 249 -7.51 -48.58 -51.15
C ARG A 249 -7.14 -48.40 -52.62
N ASN A 250 -6.05 -47.70 -52.93
CA ASN A 250 -5.54 -47.53 -54.29
C ASN A 250 -5.07 -48.87 -54.88
N ALA A 251 -4.46 -49.74 -54.07
CA ALA A 251 -4.12 -51.10 -54.46
C ALA A 251 -5.37 -51.95 -54.76
N SER A 252 -6.43 -51.85 -53.95
CA SER A 252 -7.71 -52.55 -54.20
C SER A 252 -8.35 -52.11 -55.51
N VAL A 253 -8.44 -50.80 -55.77
CA VAL A 253 -8.97 -50.25 -57.04
C VAL A 253 -8.11 -50.69 -58.24
N THR A 254 -6.80 -50.79 -58.06
CA THR A 254 -5.88 -51.30 -59.12
C THR A 254 -6.13 -52.79 -59.40
N LEU A 255 -6.33 -53.60 -58.36
CA LEU A 255 -6.66 -55.03 -58.50
C LEU A 255 -8.05 -55.24 -59.10
N GLU A 256 -9.05 -54.44 -58.73
CA GLU A 256 -10.39 -54.46 -59.34
C GLU A 256 -10.33 -54.14 -60.84
N LYS A 257 -9.53 -53.15 -61.23
CA LYS A 257 -9.28 -52.84 -62.64
C LYS A 257 -8.58 -53.99 -63.36
N GLN A 258 -7.49 -54.53 -62.80
CA GLN A 258 -6.78 -55.68 -63.38
C GLN A 258 -7.68 -56.91 -63.54
N LEU A 259 -8.59 -57.15 -62.58
CA LEU A 259 -9.60 -58.22 -62.65
C LEU A 259 -10.63 -57.96 -63.76
N SER A 260 -11.01 -56.70 -63.99
CA SER A 260 -11.89 -56.29 -65.09
C SER A 260 -11.22 -56.47 -66.46
N ASP A 261 -10.00 -55.97 -66.61
CA ASP A 261 -9.18 -56.09 -67.82
C ASP A 261 -8.90 -57.58 -68.15
N ALA A 262 -8.61 -58.39 -67.13
CA ALA A 262 -8.44 -59.85 -67.28
C ALA A 262 -9.73 -60.53 -67.74
N ARG A 263 -10.90 -60.23 -67.14
CA ARG A 263 -12.21 -60.75 -67.57
C ARG A 263 -12.52 -60.37 -69.02
N GLY A 264 -12.25 -59.12 -69.41
CA GLY A 264 -12.41 -58.66 -70.79
C GLY A 264 -11.52 -59.38 -71.79
N ASN A 265 -10.28 -59.71 -71.40
CA ASN A 265 -9.38 -60.51 -72.21
C ASN A 265 -9.81 -61.99 -72.30
N THR A 266 -10.29 -62.59 -71.21
CA THR A 266 -10.86 -63.95 -71.24
C THR A 266 -12.05 -64.02 -72.19
N ALA A 267 -13.01 -63.09 -72.10
CA ALA A 267 -14.17 -63.05 -73.00
C ALA A 267 -13.76 -62.90 -74.48
N ARG A 268 -12.71 -62.12 -74.79
CA ARG A 268 -12.15 -62.03 -76.15
C ARG A 268 -11.51 -63.33 -76.61
N ILE A 269 -10.78 -64.03 -75.75
CA ILE A 269 -10.17 -65.34 -76.06
C ILE A 269 -11.25 -66.40 -76.26
N GLU A 270 -12.32 -66.39 -75.47
CA GLU A 270 -13.49 -67.26 -75.65
C GLU A 270 -14.20 -66.99 -76.98
N GLN A 271 -14.41 -65.72 -77.34
CA GLN A 271 -14.96 -65.34 -78.66
C GLN A 271 -14.05 -65.83 -79.81
N GLN A 272 -12.74 -65.55 -79.74
CA GLN A 272 -11.76 -66.00 -80.75
C GLN A 272 -11.73 -67.54 -80.85
N LEU A 273 -11.92 -68.27 -79.75
CA LEU A 273 -11.99 -69.73 -79.76
C LEU A 273 -13.29 -70.24 -80.43
N VAL A 274 -14.42 -69.54 -80.26
CA VAL A 274 -15.67 -69.85 -80.98
C VAL A 274 -15.55 -69.54 -82.47
N GLU A 275 -14.99 -68.38 -82.83
CA GLU A 275 -14.72 -67.99 -84.22
C GLU A 275 -13.78 -69.00 -84.90
N SER A 276 -12.67 -69.36 -84.24
CA SER A 276 -11.70 -70.36 -84.71
C SER A 276 -12.32 -71.75 -84.91
N LYS A 277 -13.17 -72.21 -83.98
CA LYS A 277 -13.96 -73.45 -84.15
C LYS A 277 -14.87 -73.36 -85.38
N SER A 278 -15.61 -72.25 -85.55
CA SER A 278 -16.49 -72.07 -86.71
C SER A 278 -15.74 -72.04 -88.04
N ALA A 279 -14.52 -71.49 -88.06
CA ALA A 279 -13.65 -71.51 -89.23
C ALA A 279 -13.11 -72.93 -89.51
N ALA A 280 -12.70 -73.66 -88.47
CA ALA A 280 -12.28 -75.06 -88.61
C ALA A 280 -13.40 -75.97 -89.13
N ASP A 281 -14.65 -75.75 -88.71
CA ASP A 281 -15.80 -76.52 -89.17
C ASP A 281 -16.24 -76.14 -90.61
N LYS A 282 -16.09 -74.87 -91.02
CA LYS A 282 -16.18 -74.47 -92.44
C LYS A 282 -15.12 -75.16 -93.30
N LEU A 283 -13.84 -75.09 -92.90
CA LEU A 283 -12.74 -75.77 -93.60
C LEU A 283 -12.94 -77.29 -93.68
N ARG A 284 -13.55 -77.91 -92.66
CA ARG A 284 -13.95 -79.34 -92.70
C ARG A 284 -15.05 -79.60 -93.73
N ALA A 285 -16.05 -78.73 -93.84
CA ALA A 285 -17.11 -78.83 -94.84
C ALA A 285 -16.54 -78.66 -96.27
N GLU A 286 -15.75 -77.61 -96.50
CA GLU A 286 -15.05 -77.35 -97.76
C GLU A 286 -14.13 -78.52 -98.16
N LEU A 287 -13.36 -79.08 -97.23
CA LEU A 287 -12.52 -80.26 -97.47
C LEU A 287 -13.34 -81.50 -97.86
N ASN A 288 -14.53 -81.67 -97.29
CA ASN A 288 -15.40 -82.80 -97.63
C ASN A 288 -16.10 -82.60 -98.98
N GLU A 289 -16.51 -81.37 -99.32
CA GLU A 289 -17.00 -81.04 -100.66
C GLU A 289 -15.91 -81.19 -101.73
N ALA A 290 -14.67 -80.75 -101.45
CA ALA A 290 -13.53 -80.94 -102.33
C ALA A 290 -13.24 -82.43 -102.57
N LYS A 291 -13.28 -83.28 -101.53
CA LYS A 291 -13.19 -84.75 -101.70
C LYS A 291 -14.32 -85.31 -102.57
N ALA A 292 -15.55 -84.83 -102.39
CA ALA A 292 -16.70 -85.24 -103.20
C ALA A 292 -16.61 -84.71 -104.65
N ALA A 293 -15.94 -83.58 -104.90
CA ALA A 293 -15.61 -83.09 -106.23
C ALA A 293 -14.53 -83.97 -106.89
N THR A 294 -13.45 -84.30 -106.18
CA THR A 294 -12.40 -85.22 -106.66
C THR A 294 -12.95 -86.61 -106.98
N GLY A 295 -13.89 -87.14 -106.17
CA GLY A 295 -14.57 -88.39 -106.48
C GLY A 295 -15.40 -88.32 -107.78
N ARG A 296 -16.06 -87.18 -108.04
CA ARG A 296 -16.80 -86.93 -109.30
C ARG A 296 -15.86 -86.83 -110.50
N THR A 297 -14.75 -86.10 -110.40
CA THR A 297 -13.78 -85.99 -111.51
C THR A 297 -13.03 -87.29 -111.76
N GLN A 298 -12.70 -88.07 -110.72
CA GLN A 298 -12.11 -89.40 -110.88
C GLN A 298 -13.05 -90.38 -111.58
N LYS A 299 -14.37 -90.33 -111.28
CA LYS A 299 -15.37 -91.12 -112.01
C LYS A 299 -15.47 -90.70 -113.48
N SER A 300 -15.58 -89.40 -113.75
CA SER A 300 -15.66 -88.86 -115.11
C SER A 300 -14.40 -89.17 -115.94
N LEU A 301 -13.22 -89.15 -115.31
CA LEU A 301 -11.97 -89.57 -115.96
C LEU A 301 -11.97 -91.06 -116.32
N ALA A 302 -12.50 -91.93 -115.45
CA ALA A 302 -12.64 -93.36 -115.76
C ALA A 302 -13.62 -93.61 -116.93
N GLU A 303 -14.73 -92.89 -116.97
CA GLU A 303 -15.71 -92.91 -118.08
C GLU A 303 -15.07 -92.43 -119.40
N ALA A 304 -14.31 -91.33 -119.36
CA ALA A 304 -13.58 -90.82 -120.53
C ALA A 304 -12.48 -91.79 -121.03
N VAL A 305 -11.75 -92.45 -120.13
CA VAL A 305 -10.76 -93.48 -120.47
C VAL A 305 -11.43 -94.71 -121.09
N GLN A 306 -12.63 -95.10 -120.64
CA GLN A 306 -13.39 -96.18 -121.30
C GLN A 306 -13.82 -95.79 -122.72
N ALA A 307 -14.32 -94.56 -122.91
CA ALA A 307 -14.70 -94.05 -124.23
C ALA A 307 -13.51 -94.01 -125.21
N ALA A 308 -12.34 -93.51 -124.77
CA ALA A 308 -11.13 -93.46 -125.59
C ALA A 308 -10.62 -94.86 -125.99
N ASN A 309 -10.75 -95.87 -125.12
CA ASN A 309 -10.39 -97.25 -125.47
C ASN A 309 -11.39 -97.88 -126.46
N ALA A 310 -12.67 -97.52 -126.40
CA ALA A 310 -13.66 -97.93 -127.39
C ALA A 310 -13.37 -97.30 -128.77
N GLU A 311 -13.06 -95.99 -128.83
CA GLU A 311 -12.65 -95.32 -130.07
C GLU A 311 -11.37 -95.92 -130.67
N LYS A 312 -10.33 -96.13 -129.84
CA LYS A 312 -9.10 -96.81 -130.27
C LYS A 312 -9.39 -98.17 -130.93
N THR A 313 -10.30 -98.95 -130.35
CA THR A 313 -10.68 -100.27 -130.89
C THR A 313 -11.37 -100.14 -132.25
N ARG A 314 -12.22 -99.11 -132.43
CA ARG A 314 -12.85 -98.77 -133.72
C ARG A 314 -11.81 -98.33 -134.77
N LEU A 315 -10.90 -97.42 -134.42
CA LEU A 315 -9.85 -96.96 -135.34
C LEU A 315 -8.94 -98.10 -135.81
N GLN A 316 -8.68 -99.09 -134.95
CA GLN A 316 -7.94 -100.30 -135.32
C GLN A 316 -8.69 -101.17 -136.35
N SER A 317 -10.03 -101.27 -136.30
CA SER A 317 -10.80 -102.02 -137.30
C SER A 317 -10.92 -101.26 -138.63
N GLU A 318 -11.06 -99.93 -138.60
CA GLU A 318 -11.05 -99.08 -139.79
C GLU A 318 -9.68 -99.13 -140.51
N LEU A 319 -8.57 -99.12 -139.77
CA LEU A 319 -7.22 -99.28 -140.31
C LEU A 319 -7.02 -100.65 -140.98
N ALA A 320 -7.54 -101.73 -140.37
CA ALA A 320 -7.46 -103.08 -140.95
C ALA A 320 -8.22 -103.17 -142.29
N ALA A 321 -9.40 -102.56 -142.38
CA ALA A 321 -10.17 -102.48 -143.63
C ALA A 321 -9.45 -101.67 -144.71
N SER A 322 -8.82 -100.54 -144.35
CA SER A 322 -8.04 -99.71 -145.29
C SER A 322 -6.84 -100.46 -145.87
N ASN A 323 -6.10 -101.22 -145.06
CA ASN A 323 -5.00 -102.05 -145.54
C ASN A 323 -5.46 -103.16 -146.51
N ALA A 324 -6.62 -103.78 -146.26
CA ALA A 324 -7.20 -104.77 -147.16
C ALA A 324 -7.63 -104.15 -148.52
N ALA A 325 -8.11 -102.90 -148.52
CA ALA A 325 -8.41 -102.18 -149.76
C ALA A 325 -7.13 -101.84 -150.54
N ARG A 326 -6.07 -101.37 -149.86
CA ARG A 326 -4.77 -101.05 -150.48
C ARG A 326 -4.16 -102.25 -151.21
N ALA A 327 -4.13 -103.42 -150.58
CA ALA A 327 -3.60 -104.65 -151.17
C ALA A 327 -4.33 -105.07 -152.46
N LYS A 328 -5.55 -104.59 -152.66
CA LYS A 328 -6.34 -104.82 -153.88
C LYS A 328 -5.89 -103.91 -155.03
N CYS A 329 -5.69 -102.61 -154.76
CA CYS A 329 -5.18 -101.66 -155.74
C CYS A 329 -3.75 -101.97 -156.18
N GLU A 330 -2.92 -102.53 -155.29
CA GLU A 330 -1.55 -102.96 -155.63
C GLU A 330 -1.52 -104.15 -156.60
N ALA A 331 -2.60 -104.95 -156.72
CA ALA A 331 -2.73 -105.99 -157.74
C ALA A 331 -3.15 -105.40 -159.11
N GLU A 332 -4.12 -104.48 -159.12
CA GLU A 332 -4.61 -103.80 -160.34
C GLU A 332 -3.50 -103.00 -161.05
N LEU A 333 -2.51 -102.50 -160.30
CA LEU A 333 -1.37 -101.74 -160.83
C LEU A 333 -0.41 -102.60 -161.67
N VAL A 334 -0.23 -103.89 -161.32
CA VAL A 334 0.67 -104.82 -162.02
C VAL A 334 0.16 -105.17 -163.42
N GLU A 335 -1.16 -105.18 -163.65
CA GLU A 335 -1.75 -105.38 -164.98
C GLU A 335 -1.48 -104.18 -165.90
N ALA A 336 -1.51 -102.95 -165.36
CA ALA A 336 -1.25 -101.73 -166.12
C ALA A 336 0.22 -101.60 -166.59
N GLU A 337 1.18 -102.09 -165.81
CA GLU A 337 2.61 -102.09 -166.19
C GLU A 337 2.90 -102.97 -167.41
N GLN A 338 2.15 -104.06 -167.61
CA GLN A 338 2.32 -104.93 -168.78
C GLN A 338 1.88 -104.22 -170.08
N PHE A 339 0.74 -103.53 -170.04
CA PHE A 339 0.21 -102.75 -171.18
C PHE A 339 1.18 -101.64 -171.64
N SER A 340 1.82 -100.95 -170.70
CA SER A 340 2.80 -99.89 -170.99
C SER A 340 4.03 -100.37 -171.78
N ASN A 341 4.42 -101.65 -171.61
CA ASN A 341 5.61 -102.22 -172.25
C ASN A 341 5.40 -102.60 -173.73
N GLU A 342 4.16 -102.74 -174.21
CA GLU A 342 3.88 -102.89 -175.64
C GLU A 342 3.92 -101.54 -176.36
N PHE A 343 3.28 -100.52 -175.77
CA PHE A 343 3.21 -99.15 -176.29
C PHE A 343 4.61 -98.53 -176.52
N ALA A 344 5.58 -98.89 -175.68
CA ALA A 344 6.97 -98.44 -175.80
C ALA A 344 7.67 -98.90 -177.10
N LYS A 345 7.24 -100.00 -177.74
CA LYS A 345 7.88 -100.52 -178.96
C LYS A 345 7.50 -99.71 -180.20
N GLU A 346 6.23 -99.39 -180.38
CA GLU A 346 5.73 -98.64 -181.55
C GLU A 346 6.35 -97.24 -181.65
N LEU A 347 6.62 -96.61 -180.50
CA LEU A 347 7.26 -95.28 -180.42
C LEU A 347 8.67 -95.22 -181.03
N THR A 348 9.37 -96.36 -181.14
CA THR A 348 10.73 -96.41 -181.71
C THR A 348 10.74 -96.41 -183.24
N ALA A 349 9.67 -96.89 -183.88
CA ALA A 349 9.56 -96.91 -185.34
C ALA A 349 9.31 -95.50 -185.91
N THR A 350 8.54 -94.67 -185.21
CA THR A 350 8.19 -93.31 -185.65
C THR A 350 9.32 -92.30 -185.43
N LYS A 351 10.14 -92.45 -184.38
CA LYS A 351 11.24 -91.50 -184.09
C LYS A 351 12.31 -91.46 -185.17
N ASN A 352 12.66 -92.59 -185.79
CA ASN A 352 13.71 -92.63 -186.81
C ASN A 352 13.28 -92.06 -188.17
N ALA A 353 11.98 -91.80 -188.36
CA ALA A 353 11.47 -91.03 -189.49
C ALA A 353 11.56 -89.51 -189.27
N ALA A 354 11.82 -89.05 -188.03
CA ALA A 354 11.95 -87.62 -187.68
C ALA A 354 13.36 -87.05 -187.96
N GLN A 355 13.80 -87.27 -189.21
CA GLN A 355 14.60 -86.39 -190.06
C GLN A 355 15.93 -85.80 -189.56
N MET A 356 17.03 -85.85 -190.32
CA MET A 356 17.20 -85.45 -191.74
C MET A 356 16.86 -83.97 -192.06
N THR A 357 16.42 -83.18 -191.08
CA THR A 357 16.08 -81.75 -191.25
C THR A 357 17.07 -80.83 -190.56
N GLU A 358 17.62 -81.23 -189.41
CA GLU A 358 18.52 -80.39 -188.60
C GLU A 358 20.01 -80.47 -189.03
N GLN A 359 20.37 -81.46 -189.88
CA GLN A 359 21.68 -81.62 -190.56
C GLN A 359 21.95 -80.52 -191.63
N LYS A 360 21.43 -79.31 -191.43
CA LYS A 360 21.71 -78.11 -192.23
C LYS A 360 22.23 -76.92 -191.43
N PHE A 361 22.20 -76.97 -190.09
CA PHE A 361 22.83 -75.95 -189.23
C PHE A 361 24.19 -76.36 -188.66
N GLU A 362 24.75 -77.46 -189.16
CA GLU A 362 26.00 -78.07 -188.67
C GLU A 362 27.29 -77.52 -189.34
N GLN A 363 27.17 -76.55 -190.27
CA GLN A 363 28.26 -76.18 -191.18
C GLN A 363 28.97 -74.84 -190.91
N GLU A 364 28.45 -73.96 -190.05
CA GLU A 364 29.04 -72.61 -189.82
C GLU A 364 29.74 -72.44 -188.46
N LEU A 365 29.33 -73.13 -187.39
CA LEU A 365 29.87 -72.88 -186.03
C LEU A 365 31.15 -73.67 -185.69
N ALA A 366 31.73 -74.42 -186.63
CA ALA A 366 32.83 -75.36 -186.39
C ALA A 366 34.24 -74.74 -186.31
N GLN A 367 34.40 -73.42 -186.50
CA GLN A 367 35.71 -72.75 -186.52
C GLN A 367 36.12 -72.01 -185.24
N ALA A 368 35.25 -71.88 -184.22
CA ALA A 368 35.54 -71.16 -182.98
C ALA A 368 36.03 -72.09 -181.84
N LYS A 369 37.23 -72.68 -181.99
CA LYS A 369 37.82 -73.60 -180.99
C LYS A 369 38.52 -72.87 -179.82
N SER A 370 38.60 -73.62 -178.71
CA SER A 370 39.73 -73.66 -177.74
C SER A 370 40.15 -72.40 -176.96
N SER A 371 39.57 -72.25 -175.75
CA SER A 371 40.32 -71.94 -174.52
C SER A 371 39.49 -72.38 -173.29
N ALA A 372 39.79 -73.50 -172.64
CA ALA A 372 40.88 -73.68 -171.66
C ALA A 372 40.57 -73.16 -170.24
N THR A 373 39.77 -73.95 -169.51
CA THR A 373 40.04 -74.43 -168.14
C THR A 373 41.10 -73.70 -167.29
N LYS A 374 40.71 -73.13 -166.13
CA LYS A 374 41.66 -72.82 -165.05
C LYS A 374 40.99 -72.68 -163.67
N LEU A 375 41.37 -73.55 -162.72
CA LEU A 375 41.24 -73.43 -161.24
C LEU A 375 39.80 -73.35 -160.68
N GLU A 376 39.29 -74.25 -159.81
CA GLU A 376 39.84 -75.37 -159.04
C GLU A 376 40.87 -74.99 -157.93
N ARG A 377 40.61 -75.46 -156.69
CA ARG A 377 41.35 -75.24 -155.40
C ARG A 377 41.07 -73.90 -154.70
N GLU A 378 40.99 -73.81 -153.36
CA GLU A 378 40.98 -74.76 -152.21
C GLU A 378 40.31 -73.98 -151.04
N LEU A 379 39.59 -74.52 -150.04
CA LEU A 379 39.42 -75.87 -149.48
C LEU A 379 40.65 -76.45 -148.76
N SER A 380 40.96 -75.90 -147.58
CA SER A 380 41.77 -76.52 -146.51
C SER A 380 41.54 -75.76 -145.19
N ASP A 381 40.34 -75.77 -144.64
CA ASP A 381 39.80 -76.86 -143.79
C ASP A 381 40.72 -77.34 -142.64
N ALA A 382 40.13 -77.32 -141.44
CA ALA A 382 40.37 -78.22 -140.31
C ALA A 382 41.83 -78.54 -139.86
N LYS A 383 42.22 -77.95 -138.72
CA LYS A 383 42.44 -78.75 -137.50
C LYS A 383 41.88 -78.01 -136.28
N VAL A 384 40.96 -78.54 -135.46
CA VAL A 384 40.85 -79.87 -134.83
C VAL A 384 41.94 -80.08 -133.77
N ALA A 385 41.66 -80.41 -132.52
CA ALA A 385 40.43 -80.31 -131.70
C ALA A 385 40.81 -80.64 -130.25
N ALA A 386 39.90 -80.38 -129.29
CA ALA A 386 39.78 -81.13 -128.03
C ALA A 386 40.95 -80.94 -127.01
N THR A 387 40.76 -81.09 -125.69
CA THR A 387 39.53 -81.15 -124.88
C THR A 387 39.81 -80.79 -123.41
N LYS A 388 38.81 -80.17 -122.76
CA LYS A 388 38.33 -80.52 -121.41
C LYS A 388 39.33 -80.49 -120.22
N ALA A 389 39.18 -79.41 -119.44
CA ALA A 389 39.30 -79.36 -117.97
C ALA A 389 40.66 -79.77 -117.34
N SER A 390 41.48 -78.76 -117.02
CA SER A 390 42.35 -78.79 -115.85
C SER A 390 42.27 -77.46 -115.12
N ALA A 391 42.55 -77.51 -113.82
CA ALA A 391 42.78 -76.37 -112.97
C ALA A 391 44.18 -75.75 -113.19
N GLU A 392 44.33 -74.54 -112.63
CA GLU A 392 45.50 -74.08 -111.87
C GLU A 392 46.89 -73.79 -112.51
N VAL A 393 47.37 -72.58 -112.17
CA VAL A 393 48.71 -72.26 -111.61
C VAL A 393 49.92 -72.03 -112.53
N ALA A 394 50.70 -71.01 -112.13
CA ALA A 394 52.10 -70.69 -112.48
C ALA A 394 52.40 -70.23 -113.93
N THR A 395 53.37 -69.34 -114.22
CA THR A 395 54.14 -68.27 -113.51
C THR A 395 54.72 -67.34 -114.63
N ALA A 396 55.39 -66.18 -114.47
CA ALA A 396 56.13 -65.59 -113.36
C ALA A 396 56.31 -64.04 -113.49
N ARG A 397 56.39 -63.36 -112.33
CA ARG A 397 57.42 -62.37 -111.93
C ARG A 397 58.12 -61.45 -112.95
N SER A 398 58.03 -60.14 -112.69
CA SER A 398 59.14 -59.30 -112.19
C SER A 398 58.54 -58.12 -111.38
N GLN A 399 58.80 -57.97 -110.07
CA GLN A 399 59.94 -57.27 -109.42
C GLN A 399 59.87 -55.71 -109.51
N SER A 400 60.27 -54.91 -108.51
CA SER A 400 60.55 -55.17 -107.08
C SER A 400 60.85 -53.86 -106.28
N ASN A 401 60.10 -53.62 -105.19
CA ASN A 401 60.49 -52.92 -103.93
C ASN A 401 61.06 -51.48 -103.92
N SER A 402 61.12 -50.93 -102.69
CA SER A 402 61.70 -49.63 -102.25
C SER A 402 60.86 -48.38 -102.55
N GLY A 403 60.80 -47.37 -101.69
CA GLY A 403 61.41 -47.19 -100.37
C GLY A 403 61.16 -45.78 -99.81
N GLU A 404 61.39 -45.55 -98.52
CA GLU A 404 61.18 -44.24 -97.88
C GLU A 404 62.37 -43.26 -98.09
N GLY A 405 62.07 -41.96 -98.03
CA GLY A 405 63.06 -40.87 -98.04
C GLY A 405 63.23 -40.17 -99.41
N GLU A 406 63.44 -38.86 -99.50
CA GLU A 406 63.54 -37.80 -98.48
C GLU A 406 63.06 -36.44 -99.05
N LEU A 407 63.35 -35.33 -98.35
CA LEU A 407 63.19 -33.92 -98.79
C LEU A 407 61.79 -33.56 -99.35
N ARG A 408 60.78 -33.22 -98.54
CA ARG A 408 60.79 -32.77 -97.13
C ARG A 408 61.55 -31.45 -96.83
N ALA A 409 62.21 -30.84 -97.82
CA ALA A 409 62.92 -29.55 -97.65
C ALA A 409 62.23 -28.36 -98.36
N ALA A 410 61.67 -28.57 -99.56
CA ALA A 410 61.13 -27.47 -100.38
C ALA A 410 59.82 -26.83 -99.88
N ARG A 411 59.14 -27.43 -98.89
CA ARG A 411 57.82 -26.97 -98.39
C ARG A 411 57.87 -26.17 -97.07
N GLN A 412 59.06 -25.87 -96.55
CA GLN A 412 59.22 -25.30 -95.20
C GLN A 412 59.62 -23.80 -95.19
N ALA A 413 59.78 -23.18 -96.37
CA ALA A 413 60.15 -21.76 -96.49
C ALA A 413 58.96 -20.81 -96.62
N ILE A 414 57.84 -21.25 -97.21
CA ILE A 414 56.68 -20.38 -97.53
C ILE A 414 55.83 -20.09 -96.27
N THR A 415 55.78 -21.02 -95.31
CA THR A 415 55.01 -20.90 -94.06
C THR A 415 55.47 -19.78 -93.11
N ASN A 416 56.65 -19.20 -93.33
CA ASN A 416 57.29 -18.32 -92.36
C ASN A 416 57.10 -16.82 -92.63
N LEU A 417 56.52 -16.44 -93.78
CA LEU A 417 56.18 -15.03 -94.08
C LEU A 417 54.73 -14.66 -93.72
N GLU A 418 53.86 -15.66 -93.54
CA GLU A 418 52.45 -15.42 -93.15
C GLU A 418 52.27 -15.24 -91.64
N SER A 419 53.21 -15.72 -90.83
CA SER A 419 53.17 -15.66 -89.36
C SER A 419 53.37 -14.24 -88.80
N GLU A 420 54.24 -13.43 -89.41
CA GLU A 420 54.54 -12.06 -88.95
C GLU A 420 53.39 -11.08 -89.23
N VAL A 421 52.63 -11.30 -90.31
CA VAL A 421 51.40 -10.53 -90.59
C VAL A 421 50.27 -10.90 -89.60
N ALA A 422 50.26 -12.12 -89.07
CA ALA A 422 49.28 -12.57 -88.09
C ALA A 422 49.52 -12.02 -86.68
N THR A 423 50.77 -11.84 -86.26
CA THR A 423 51.10 -11.25 -84.94
C THR A 423 50.80 -9.75 -84.89
N ALA A 424 51.12 -9.00 -85.95
CA ALA A 424 50.84 -7.57 -86.06
C ALA A 424 49.34 -7.22 -86.03
N ARG A 425 48.45 -8.15 -86.42
CA ARG A 425 46.99 -7.95 -86.33
C ARG A 425 46.46 -8.19 -84.91
N LYS A 426 46.96 -9.20 -84.20
CA LYS A 426 46.54 -9.51 -82.82
C LYS A 426 46.80 -8.38 -81.83
N THR A 427 47.91 -7.64 -81.97
CA THR A 427 48.23 -6.51 -81.07
C THR A 427 47.29 -5.31 -81.27
N VAL A 428 46.84 -5.06 -82.50
CA VAL A 428 45.89 -3.98 -82.81
C VAL A 428 44.48 -4.29 -82.26
N ASP A 429 44.03 -5.55 -82.38
CA ASP A 429 42.72 -5.96 -81.85
C ASP A 429 42.67 -6.00 -80.31
N GLU A 430 43.79 -6.34 -79.66
CA GLU A 430 43.88 -6.31 -78.19
C GLU A 430 43.88 -4.87 -77.63
N LEU A 431 44.61 -3.94 -78.27
CA LEU A 431 44.54 -2.52 -77.91
C LEU A 431 43.13 -1.92 -78.15
N ARG A 432 42.42 -2.36 -79.19
CA ARG A 432 41.01 -1.98 -79.41
C ARG A 432 40.09 -2.50 -78.30
N LYS A 433 40.25 -3.74 -77.86
CA LYS A 433 39.49 -4.28 -76.71
C LYS A 433 39.71 -3.44 -75.45
N GLN A 434 40.95 -3.11 -75.13
CA GLN A 434 41.29 -2.38 -73.91
C GLN A 434 40.73 -0.94 -73.93
N LEU A 435 40.72 -0.28 -75.10
CA LEU A 435 40.09 1.04 -75.27
C LEU A 435 38.56 0.99 -75.04
N GLU A 436 37.89 -0.05 -75.53
CA GLU A 436 36.42 -0.17 -75.43
C GLU A 436 35.98 -0.63 -74.02
N VAL A 437 36.81 -1.39 -73.31
CA VAL A 437 36.65 -1.65 -71.87
C VAL A 437 36.76 -0.35 -71.06
N ALA A 438 37.71 0.53 -71.39
CA ALA A 438 37.84 1.83 -70.73
C ALA A 438 36.62 2.74 -70.97
N ARG A 439 36.09 2.77 -72.20
CA ARG A 439 34.86 3.52 -72.53
C ARG A 439 33.62 2.96 -71.81
N THR A 440 33.44 1.64 -71.79
CA THR A 440 32.31 1.03 -71.06
C THR A 440 32.43 1.19 -69.54
N ALA A 441 33.64 1.30 -68.98
CA ALA A 441 33.83 1.72 -67.59
C ALA A 441 33.41 3.19 -67.38
N SER A 442 33.90 4.13 -68.21
CA SER A 442 33.54 5.56 -68.12
C SER A 442 32.03 5.79 -68.18
N ASN A 443 31.34 5.13 -69.12
CA ASN A 443 29.89 5.26 -69.28
C ASN A 443 29.12 4.68 -68.07
N ARG A 444 29.62 3.62 -67.42
CA ARG A 444 29.06 3.10 -66.16
C ARG A 444 29.24 4.09 -65.01
N HIS A 445 30.36 4.80 -64.93
CA HIS A 445 30.57 5.81 -63.90
C HIS A 445 29.66 7.04 -64.08
N GLN A 446 29.45 7.51 -65.32
CA GLN A 446 28.43 8.55 -65.59
C GLN A 446 27.01 8.08 -65.28
N ALA A 447 26.64 6.85 -65.65
CA ALA A 447 25.33 6.30 -65.33
C ALA A 447 25.12 6.12 -63.81
N ALA A 448 26.17 5.75 -63.06
CA ALA A 448 26.13 5.66 -61.60
C ALA A 448 25.98 7.02 -60.92
N LEU A 449 26.63 8.07 -61.45
CA LEU A 449 26.47 9.46 -60.98
C LEU A 449 25.05 9.98 -61.23
N ALA A 450 24.54 9.87 -62.45
CA ALA A 450 23.16 10.26 -62.79
C ALA A 450 22.13 9.49 -61.95
N LYS A 451 22.39 8.21 -61.65
CA LYS A 451 21.55 7.44 -60.72
C LYS A 451 21.65 7.98 -59.29
N ALA A 452 22.85 8.25 -58.77
CA ALA A 452 23.02 8.78 -57.40
C ALA A 452 22.35 10.16 -57.23
N GLU A 453 22.34 10.99 -58.27
CA GLU A 453 21.62 12.28 -58.29
C GLU A 453 20.09 12.07 -58.33
N SER A 454 19.61 11.11 -59.12
CA SER A 454 18.20 10.70 -59.11
C SER A 454 17.77 10.14 -57.75
N ASP A 455 18.52 9.19 -57.18
CA ASP A 455 18.25 8.57 -55.88
C ASP A 455 18.27 9.64 -54.76
N ARG A 456 19.14 10.68 -54.88
CA ARG A 456 19.15 11.83 -53.98
C ARG A 456 17.90 12.71 -54.11
N SER A 457 17.48 13.05 -55.33
CA SER A 457 16.25 13.84 -55.53
C SER A 457 15.01 13.12 -54.99
N ALA A 458 14.92 11.80 -55.16
CA ALA A 458 13.87 10.98 -54.57
C ALA A 458 13.93 10.96 -53.03
N ALA A 459 15.12 10.94 -52.44
CA ALA A 459 15.28 11.06 -50.98
C ALA A 459 14.84 12.43 -50.45
N GLU A 460 15.18 13.52 -51.14
CA GLU A 460 14.76 14.88 -50.77
C GLU A 460 13.24 15.08 -50.93
N GLU A 461 12.61 14.47 -51.94
CA GLU A 461 11.15 14.44 -52.09
C GLU A 461 10.47 13.57 -51.00
N LEU A 462 11.02 12.40 -50.67
CA LEU A 462 10.52 11.54 -49.58
C LEU A 462 10.59 12.22 -48.21
N VAL A 463 11.63 13.00 -47.93
CA VAL A 463 11.71 13.83 -46.71
C VAL A 463 10.58 14.87 -46.71
N ARG A 464 10.35 15.56 -47.83
CA ARG A 464 9.30 16.58 -47.93
C ARG A 464 7.89 16.01 -47.80
N LEU A 465 7.66 14.81 -48.33
CA LEU A 465 6.42 14.05 -48.13
C LEU A 465 6.27 13.57 -46.69
N ALA A 466 7.36 13.19 -46.01
CA ALA A 466 7.33 12.82 -44.60
C ALA A 466 7.03 14.02 -43.69
N GLU A 467 7.56 15.21 -43.99
CA GLU A 467 7.23 16.46 -43.30
C GLU A 467 5.74 16.82 -43.48
N GLN A 468 5.22 16.75 -44.70
CA GLN A 468 3.79 16.97 -44.97
C GLN A 468 2.91 15.94 -44.26
N ALA A 469 3.28 14.65 -44.28
CA ALA A 469 2.57 13.59 -43.58
C ALA A 469 2.61 13.73 -42.05
N ASN A 470 3.69 14.30 -41.50
CA ASN A 470 3.76 14.59 -40.07
C ASN A 470 2.94 15.84 -39.69
N ALA A 471 2.87 16.85 -40.57
CA ALA A 471 2.01 18.01 -40.39
C ALA A 471 0.52 17.63 -40.43
N THR A 472 0.08 16.82 -41.40
CA THR A 472 -1.31 16.33 -41.47
C THR A 472 -1.63 15.45 -40.26
N ARG A 473 -0.76 14.52 -39.88
CA ARG A 473 -0.90 13.73 -38.64
C ARG A 473 -1.04 14.61 -37.40
N ALA A 474 -0.24 15.67 -37.26
CA ALA A 474 -0.36 16.60 -36.14
C ALA A 474 -1.76 17.26 -36.10
N THR A 475 -2.30 17.69 -37.25
CA THR A 475 -3.68 18.21 -37.32
C THR A 475 -4.74 17.14 -37.06
N GLU A 476 -4.56 15.90 -37.51
CA GLU A 476 -5.46 14.79 -37.19
C GLU A 476 -5.44 14.45 -35.70
N TYR A 477 -4.28 14.49 -35.04
CA TYR A 477 -4.17 14.25 -33.61
C TYR A 477 -4.86 15.34 -32.79
N THR A 478 -4.76 16.62 -33.16
CA THR A 478 -5.51 17.68 -32.48
C THR A 478 -7.01 17.58 -32.74
N ALA A 479 -7.43 17.30 -33.98
CA ALA A 479 -8.84 17.06 -34.32
C ALA A 479 -9.42 15.89 -33.49
N ARG A 480 -8.79 14.72 -33.55
CA ARG A 480 -9.21 13.53 -32.77
C ARG A 480 -9.18 13.79 -31.26
N ALA A 481 -8.24 14.58 -30.73
CA ALA A 481 -8.24 14.98 -29.32
C ALA A 481 -9.48 15.81 -28.95
N THR A 482 -9.89 16.78 -29.80
CA THR A 482 -11.12 17.56 -29.56
C THR A 482 -12.40 16.74 -29.73
N GLU A 483 -12.43 15.76 -30.65
CA GLU A 483 -13.54 14.82 -30.81
C GLU A 483 -13.64 13.87 -29.61
N HIS A 484 -12.51 13.34 -29.14
CA HIS A 484 -12.46 12.53 -27.92
C HIS A 484 -12.90 13.32 -26.68
N ALA A 485 -12.56 14.61 -26.57
CA ALA A 485 -13.04 15.46 -25.49
C ALA A 485 -14.58 15.61 -25.51
N ARG A 486 -15.16 16.01 -26.66
CA ARG A 486 -16.62 16.11 -26.83
C ARG A 486 -17.34 14.77 -26.62
N ALA A 487 -16.74 13.67 -27.08
CA ALA A 487 -17.26 12.33 -26.86
C ALA A 487 -17.21 11.92 -25.38
N LEU A 488 -16.18 12.34 -24.64
CA LEU A 488 -16.09 12.11 -23.19
C LEU A 488 -17.15 12.91 -22.43
N GLU A 489 -17.38 14.17 -22.78
CA GLU A 489 -18.44 15.01 -22.19
C GLU A 489 -19.84 14.42 -22.46
N SER A 490 -20.12 14.04 -23.71
CA SER A 490 -21.36 13.36 -24.09
C SER A 490 -21.54 12.00 -23.38
N GLN A 491 -20.45 11.25 -23.18
CA GLN A 491 -20.50 10.02 -22.40
C GLN A 491 -20.68 10.28 -20.89
N GLN A 492 -20.17 11.38 -20.35
CA GLN A 492 -20.40 11.77 -18.95
C GLN A 492 -21.86 12.21 -18.70
N THR A 493 -22.47 12.98 -19.60
CA THR A 493 -23.89 13.37 -19.46
C THR A 493 -24.81 12.15 -19.60
N SER A 494 -24.54 11.28 -20.58
CA SER A 494 -25.23 9.99 -20.75
C SER A 494 -25.07 9.09 -19.52
N ALA A 495 -23.86 8.97 -18.96
CA ALA A 495 -23.60 8.18 -17.76
C ALA A 495 -24.32 8.73 -16.51
N ARG A 496 -24.41 10.05 -16.35
CA ARG A 496 -25.20 10.67 -15.26
C ARG A 496 -26.69 10.34 -15.42
N ALA A 497 -27.26 10.56 -16.60
CA ALA A 497 -28.66 10.23 -16.88
C ALA A 497 -28.98 8.74 -16.65
N ALA A 498 -28.08 7.83 -17.04
CA ALA A 498 -28.22 6.40 -16.76
C ALA A 498 -28.13 6.07 -15.26
N LEU A 499 -27.23 6.71 -14.52
CA LEU A 499 -27.07 6.50 -13.07
C LEU A 499 -28.28 7.03 -12.29
N ASP A 500 -28.87 8.16 -12.70
CA ASP A 500 -30.10 8.70 -12.11
C ASP A 500 -31.34 7.88 -12.50
N ALA A 501 -31.38 7.28 -13.70
CA ALA A 501 -32.39 6.29 -14.08
C ALA A 501 -32.28 5.00 -13.25
N GLU A 502 -31.08 4.50 -12.98
CA GLU A 502 -30.88 3.35 -12.07
C GLU A 502 -31.20 3.68 -10.61
N ARG A 503 -30.92 4.90 -10.14
CA ARG A 503 -31.42 5.38 -8.83
C ARG A 503 -32.95 5.36 -8.79
N ALA A 504 -33.62 5.85 -9.83
CA ALA A 504 -35.08 5.79 -9.92
C ALA A 504 -35.60 4.34 -9.87
N ARG A 505 -35.00 3.43 -10.64
CA ARG A 505 -35.30 1.97 -10.63
C ARG A 505 -35.12 1.36 -9.25
N ILE A 506 -34.00 1.63 -8.57
CA ILE A 506 -33.75 1.18 -7.20
C ILE A 506 -34.88 1.65 -6.27
N THR A 507 -35.26 2.93 -6.31
CA THR A 507 -36.37 3.40 -5.46
C THR A 507 -37.74 2.79 -5.83
N SER A 508 -37.97 2.34 -7.07
CA SER A 508 -39.18 1.58 -7.42
C SER A 508 -39.13 0.19 -6.78
N ILE A 509 -38.03 -0.54 -6.99
CA ILE A 509 -37.80 -1.88 -6.45
C ILE A 509 -37.86 -1.86 -4.91
N GLU A 510 -37.40 -0.80 -4.24
CA GLU A 510 -37.54 -0.68 -2.78
C GLU A 510 -38.99 -0.46 -2.33
N ARG A 511 -39.78 0.37 -3.03
CA ARG A 511 -41.23 0.52 -2.77
C ARG A 511 -41.99 -0.78 -3.02
N GLU A 512 -41.69 -1.47 -4.11
CA GLU A 512 -42.26 -2.78 -4.47
C GLU A 512 -41.89 -3.84 -3.44
N ARG A 513 -40.63 -3.93 -3.03
CA ARG A 513 -40.12 -4.80 -1.97
C ARG A 513 -40.85 -4.57 -0.65
N ASP A 514 -41.04 -3.32 -0.25
CA ASP A 514 -41.61 -2.99 1.06
C ASP A 514 -43.15 -3.10 1.05
N GLY A 515 -43.80 -2.83 -0.08
CA GLY A 515 -45.18 -3.22 -0.34
C GLY A 515 -45.37 -4.74 -0.29
N ALA A 516 -44.49 -5.52 -0.93
CA ALA A 516 -44.53 -6.98 -0.90
C ALA A 516 -44.28 -7.55 0.51
N LYS A 517 -43.37 -6.96 1.30
CA LYS A 517 -43.19 -7.30 2.73
C LYS A 517 -44.47 -7.04 3.53
N GLN A 518 -45.17 -5.95 3.26
CA GLN A 518 -46.41 -5.62 3.97
C GLN A 518 -47.56 -6.56 3.57
N ALA A 519 -47.75 -6.79 2.27
CA ALA A 519 -48.70 -7.79 1.76
C ALA A 519 -48.42 -9.19 2.32
N ALA A 520 -47.14 -9.60 2.42
CA ALA A 520 -46.75 -10.86 3.03
C ALA A 520 -47.06 -10.92 4.54
N LYS A 521 -46.83 -9.83 5.31
CA LYS A 521 -47.24 -9.76 6.72
C LYS A 521 -48.76 -9.92 6.87
N ASP A 522 -49.54 -9.24 6.03
CA ASP A 522 -51.00 -9.23 6.17
C ASP A 522 -51.63 -10.53 5.64
N ALA A 523 -51.05 -11.17 4.63
CA ALA A 523 -51.39 -12.54 4.22
C ALA A 523 -51.04 -13.59 5.30
N VAL A 524 -49.94 -13.42 6.03
CA VAL A 524 -49.61 -14.29 7.18
C VAL A 524 -50.59 -14.07 8.34
N LYS A 525 -51.06 -12.84 8.58
CA LYS A 525 -52.13 -12.58 9.56
C LYS A 525 -53.45 -13.23 9.16
N SER A 526 -53.92 -13.05 7.93
CA SER A 526 -55.20 -13.63 7.49
C SER A 526 -55.17 -15.15 7.50
N ALA A 527 -54.09 -15.77 7.01
CA ALA A 527 -53.90 -17.22 7.09
C ALA A 527 -53.83 -17.75 8.53
N ALA A 528 -53.26 -16.99 9.47
CA ALA A 528 -53.27 -17.35 10.89
C ALA A 528 -54.69 -17.28 11.50
N ILE A 529 -55.45 -16.23 11.20
CA ILE A 529 -56.85 -16.05 11.65
C ILE A 529 -57.74 -17.18 11.10
N GLU A 530 -57.60 -17.51 9.82
CA GLU A 530 -58.38 -18.58 9.18
C GLU A 530 -57.98 -19.96 9.72
N ALA A 531 -56.68 -20.20 9.99
CA ALA A 531 -56.23 -21.43 10.64
C ALA A 531 -56.77 -21.59 12.07
N THR A 532 -56.90 -20.51 12.86
CA THR A 532 -57.59 -20.55 14.16
C THR A 532 -59.08 -20.82 14.02
N ARG A 533 -59.78 -20.14 13.10
CA ARG A 533 -61.21 -20.36 12.85
C ARG A 533 -61.53 -21.79 12.43
N VAL A 534 -60.68 -22.40 11.60
CA VAL A 534 -60.81 -23.82 11.20
C VAL A 534 -60.50 -24.77 12.36
N ALA A 535 -59.60 -24.41 13.27
CA ALA A 535 -59.36 -25.19 14.48
C ALA A 535 -60.55 -25.12 15.46
N GLU A 536 -61.11 -23.93 15.68
CA GLU A 536 -62.30 -23.69 16.52
C GLU A 536 -63.52 -24.45 15.99
N ALA A 537 -63.82 -24.37 14.69
CA ALA A 537 -64.90 -25.12 14.07
C ALA A 537 -64.74 -26.64 14.21
N ARG A 538 -63.49 -27.15 14.13
CA ARG A 538 -63.19 -28.57 14.37
C ARG A 538 -63.35 -28.95 15.84
N ILE A 539 -63.01 -28.07 16.78
CA ILE A 539 -63.23 -28.29 18.22
C ILE A 539 -64.73 -28.36 18.51
N ALA A 540 -65.53 -27.41 18.02
CA ALA A 540 -66.98 -27.42 18.20
C ALA A 540 -67.64 -28.70 17.69
N SER A 541 -67.25 -29.17 16.48
CA SER A 541 -67.72 -30.45 15.91
C SER A 541 -67.27 -31.67 16.74
N ILE A 542 -66.07 -31.63 17.35
CA ILE A 542 -65.57 -32.69 18.22
C ILE A 542 -66.35 -32.74 19.55
N THR A 543 -66.77 -31.59 20.09
CA THR A 543 -67.62 -31.49 21.29
C THR A 543 -69.01 -32.01 21.01
N GLN A 544 -69.70 -31.51 19.97
CA GLN A 544 -71.04 -31.96 19.60
C GLN A 544 -71.10 -33.49 19.36
N LEU A 545 -70.07 -34.07 18.74
CA LEU A 545 -69.98 -35.53 18.58
C LEU A 545 -69.75 -36.27 19.90
N ALA A 546 -69.13 -35.65 20.91
CA ALA A 546 -69.01 -36.23 22.24
C ALA A 546 -70.32 -36.14 23.04
N ASP A 547 -71.05 -35.04 22.91
CA ASP A 547 -72.36 -34.84 23.56
C ASP A 547 -73.38 -35.87 23.05
N ASN A 548 -73.51 -36.01 21.72
CA ASN A 548 -74.33 -37.06 21.10
C ASN A 548 -73.92 -38.49 21.52
N GLN A 549 -72.65 -38.71 21.87
CA GLN A 549 -72.17 -40.02 22.35
C GLN A 549 -72.47 -40.24 23.85
N ALA A 550 -72.55 -39.18 24.65
CA ALA A 550 -73.02 -39.26 26.03
C ALA A 550 -74.52 -39.59 26.10
N GLU A 551 -75.35 -38.98 25.24
CA GLU A 551 -76.78 -39.31 25.10
C GLU A 551 -77.00 -40.80 24.75
N GLN A 552 -76.21 -41.34 23.80
CA GLN A 552 -76.28 -42.76 23.44
C GLN A 552 -75.89 -43.70 24.60
N ILE A 553 -74.92 -43.32 25.43
CA ILE A 553 -74.54 -44.10 26.62
C ILE A 553 -75.67 -44.10 27.64
N LEU A 554 -76.26 -42.94 27.95
CA LEU A 554 -77.40 -42.83 28.87
C LEU A 554 -78.60 -43.67 28.41
N LEU A 555 -78.90 -43.67 27.11
CA LEU A 555 -79.98 -44.50 26.53
C LEU A 555 -79.70 -46.00 26.71
N LEU A 556 -78.44 -46.43 26.54
CA LEU A 556 -78.03 -47.83 26.74
C LEU A 556 -78.05 -48.24 28.21
N GLU A 557 -77.67 -47.35 29.13
CA GLU A 557 -77.78 -47.57 30.58
C GLU A 557 -79.25 -47.72 31.01
N GLN A 558 -80.15 -46.88 30.50
CA GLN A 558 -81.58 -46.99 30.77
C GLN A 558 -82.16 -48.32 30.26
N GLN A 559 -81.82 -48.74 29.03
CA GLN A 559 -82.21 -50.06 28.51
C GLN A 559 -81.65 -51.24 29.32
N ILE A 560 -80.50 -51.08 30.00
CA ILE A 560 -79.94 -52.10 30.91
C ILE A 560 -80.71 -52.14 32.23
N ILE A 561 -81.23 -51.00 32.71
CA ILE A 561 -82.11 -50.95 33.89
C ILE A 561 -83.46 -51.61 33.57
N ASP A 562 -84.09 -51.26 32.45
CA ASP A 562 -85.38 -51.83 32.03
C ASP A 562 -85.28 -53.35 31.84
N THR A 563 -84.24 -53.84 31.15
CA THR A 563 -84.04 -55.29 30.96
C THR A 563 -83.76 -56.02 32.27
N ARG A 564 -83.11 -55.40 33.27
CA ARG A 564 -82.98 -55.98 34.61
C ARG A 564 -84.33 -56.07 35.32
N ALA A 565 -85.15 -55.03 35.27
CA ALA A 565 -86.48 -55.04 35.86
C ALA A 565 -87.33 -56.21 35.31
N THR A 566 -87.37 -56.39 33.98
CA THR A 566 -88.09 -57.54 33.38
C THR A 566 -87.50 -58.90 33.79
N LEU A 567 -86.18 -58.99 33.99
CA LEU A 567 -85.54 -60.25 34.43
C LEU A 567 -85.92 -60.60 35.88
N ASP A 568 -86.02 -59.60 36.76
CA ASP A 568 -86.46 -59.79 38.14
C ASP A 568 -87.97 -60.04 38.25
N GLU A 569 -88.79 -59.49 37.35
CA GLU A 569 -90.20 -59.89 37.20
C GLU A 569 -90.33 -61.36 36.79
N PHE A 570 -89.59 -61.83 35.78
CA PHE A 570 -89.56 -63.26 35.40
C PHE A 570 -89.08 -64.15 36.56
N ARG A 571 -88.07 -63.70 37.31
CA ARG A 571 -87.55 -64.41 38.49
C ARG A 571 -88.55 -64.47 39.64
N ALA A 572 -89.43 -63.47 39.79
CA ALA A 572 -90.53 -63.51 40.74
C ALA A 572 -91.61 -64.54 40.36
N HIS A 573 -92.02 -64.57 39.07
CA HIS A 573 -93.02 -65.51 38.56
C HIS A 573 -92.54 -66.97 38.56
N ALA A 574 -91.22 -67.22 38.46
CA ALA A 574 -90.66 -68.57 38.51
C ALA A 574 -90.78 -69.27 39.89
N ASN A 575 -91.16 -68.55 40.95
CA ASN A 575 -91.26 -69.10 42.31
C ASN A 575 -92.69 -69.49 42.74
N SER A 576 -93.70 -69.36 41.89
CA SER A 576 -95.11 -69.40 42.33
C SER A 576 -95.96 -70.60 41.89
N ASP A 577 -95.46 -71.55 41.10
CA ASP A 577 -96.26 -72.72 40.65
C ASP A 577 -95.48 -74.05 40.64
N GLN A 578 -96.18 -75.14 40.91
CA GLN A 578 -95.62 -76.50 41.07
C GLN A 578 -96.02 -77.46 39.95
N ASP A 579 -95.49 -77.25 38.73
CA ASP A 579 -95.31 -78.31 37.71
C ASP A 579 -94.55 -77.75 36.49
N MET A 580 -93.21 -77.94 36.41
CA MET A 580 -92.34 -77.81 35.20
C MET A 580 -90.86 -78.13 35.60
N PRO A 581 -89.84 -78.13 34.69
CA PRO A 581 -88.72 -79.08 34.79
C PRO A 581 -87.61 -78.71 35.77
N SER A 582 -86.73 -79.69 36.01
CA SER A 582 -85.63 -79.58 36.98
C SER A 582 -84.64 -78.45 36.67
N LEU A 583 -84.11 -77.87 37.75
CA LEU A 583 -83.35 -76.62 37.78
C LEU A 583 -82.29 -76.48 36.67
N ALA A 584 -81.54 -77.55 36.38
CA ALA A 584 -80.47 -77.56 35.39
C ALA A 584 -80.92 -77.22 33.95
N GLN A 585 -82.18 -77.50 33.58
CA GLN A 585 -82.72 -77.13 32.26
C GLN A 585 -83.10 -75.65 32.18
N ILE A 586 -83.53 -75.06 33.30
CA ILE A 586 -83.81 -73.62 33.41
C ILE A 586 -82.49 -72.85 33.49
N GLU A 587 -81.52 -73.36 34.25
CA GLU A 587 -80.18 -72.78 34.43
C GLU A 587 -79.42 -72.75 33.10
N THR A 588 -79.33 -73.86 32.36
CA THR A 588 -78.66 -73.88 31.05
C THR A 588 -79.35 -73.00 29.99
N LEU A 589 -80.68 -72.89 30.00
CA LEU A 589 -81.42 -72.02 29.07
C LEU A 589 -81.30 -70.53 29.46
N ALA A 590 -81.24 -70.23 30.77
CA ALA A 590 -80.95 -68.89 31.28
C ALA A 590 -79.50 -68.48 30.96
N GLU A 591 -78.51 -69.34 31.21
CA GLU A 591 -77.10 -69.09 30.89
C GLU A 591 -76.89 -68.90 29.38
N ALA A 592 -77.52 -69.73 28.53
CA ALA A 592 -77.47 -69.55 27.08
C ALA A 592 -78.01 -68.18 26.65
N ARG A 593 -79.17 -67.77 27.17
CA ARG A 593 -79.83 -66.51 26.81
C ARG A 593 -79.15 -65.27 27.42
N VAL A 594 -78.58 -65.40 28.62
CA VAL A 594 -77.71 -64.39 29.23
C VAL A 594 -76.43 -64.23 28.43
N THR A 595 -75.85 -65.33 27.92
CA THR A 595 -74.69 -65.28 27.02
C THR A 595 -75.04 -64.57 25.70
N GLU A 596 -76.16 -64.93 25.05
CA GLU A 596 -76.66 -64.23 23.86
C GLU A 596 -76.87 -62.72 24.09
N MET A 597 -77.37 -62.30 25.25
CA MET A 597 -77.65 -60.89 25.55
C MET A 597 -76.43 -60.08 26.00
N ILE A 598 -75.47 -60.70 26.70
CA ILE A 598 -74.30 -60.00 27.25
C ILE A 598 -73.15 -59.94 26.24
N GLN A 599 -72.92 -60.99 25.45
CA GLN A 599 -71.82 -61.04 24.49
C GLN A 599 -71.79 -59.85 23.51
N PRO A 600 -72.88 -59.48 22.79
CA PRO A 600 -72.86 -58.33 21.87
C PRO A 600 -72.71 -56.99 22.60
N LYS A 601 -73.15 -56.88 23.87
CA LYS A 601 -72.96 -55.65 24.67
C LYS A 601 -71.52 -55.50 25.16
N LEU A 602 -70.84 -56.61 25.48
CA LEU A 602 -69.39 -56.62 25.73
C LEU A 602 -68.60 -56.23 24.48
N GLU A 603 -68.98 -56.73 23.29
CA GLU A 603 -68.38 -56.33 22.03
C GLU A 603 -68.59 -54.84 21.72
N GLN A 604 -69.79 -54.30 21.93
CA GLN A 604 -70.07 -52.87 21.78
C GLN A 604 -69.22 -52.01 22.72
N LEU A 605 -69.07 -52.39 24.00
CA LEU A 605 -68.18 -51.69 24.93
C LEU A 605 -66.70 -51.80 24.55
N ALA A 606 -66.26 -52.94 24.01
CA ALA A 606 -64.91 -53.10 23.47
C ALA A 606 -64.68 -52.23 22.21
N GLN A 607 -65.69 -52.12 21.33
CA GLN A 607 -65.67 -51.22 20.18
C GLN A 607 -65.59 -49.75 20.62
N VAL A 608 -66.39 -49.31 21.59
CA VAL A 608 -66.29 -47.95 22.16
C VAL A 608 -64.91 -47.71 22.79
N ALA A 609 -64.39 -48.65 23.58
CA ALA A 609 -63.07 -48.53 24.21
C ALA A 609 -61.91 -48.46 23.19
N SER A 610 -61.99 -49.22 22.10
CA SER A 610 -61.01 -49.14 20.99
C SER A 610 -61.13 -47.83 20.22
N PHE A 611 -62.36 -47.36 19.93
CA PHE A 611 -62.59 -46.06 19.29
C PHE A 611 -62.05 -44.89 20.12
N LEU A 612 -62.21 -44.94 21.46
CA LEU A 612 -61.64 -43.95 22.37
C LEU A 612 -60.10 -44.00 22.42
N ARG A 613 -59.47 -45.19 22.38
CA ARG A 613 -58.01 -45.31 22.20
C ARG A 613 -57.56 -44.68 20.89
N THR A 614 -58.19 -45.03 19.77
CA THR A 614 -57.88 -44.45 18.44
C THR A 614 -58.11 -42.94 18.40
N ARG A 615 -59.14 -42.41 19.08
CA ARG A 615 -59.41 -40.96 19.19
C ARG A 615 -58.36 -40.25 20.05
N ARG A 616 -57.89 -40.86 21.15
CA ARG A 616 -56.76 -40.37 21.97
C ARG A 616 -55.45 -40.32 21.18
N GLU A 617 -55.18 -41.32 20.36
CA GLU A 617 -53.99 -41.37 19.48
C GLU A 617 -54.08 -40.37 18.33
N ARG A 618 -55.25 -40.18 17.71
CA ARG A 618 -55.46 -39.12 16.71
C ARG A 618 -55.29 -37.72 17.33
N LEU A 619 -55.74 -37.49 18.57
CA LEU A 619 -55.53 -36.23 19.29
C LEU A 619 -54.07 -36.00 19.69
N SER A 620 -53.33 -37.04 20.11
CA SER A 620 -51.89 -36.91 20.41
C SER A 620 -51.09 -36.66 19.12
N ALA A 621 -51.43 -37.34 18.01
CA ALA A 621 -50.87 -37.10 16.69
C ALA A 621 -51.15 -35.67 16.19
N LEU A 622 -52.37 -35.15 16.37
CA LEU A 622 -52.71 -33.76 16.05
C LEU A 622 -51.91 -32.76 16.90
N ARG A 623 -51.76 -33.00 18.21
CA ARG A 623 -50.97 -32.14 19.11
C ARG A 623 -49.48 -32.14 18.75
N MET A 624 -48.95 -33.29 18.29
CA MET A 624 -47.58 -33.40 17.76
C MET A 624 -47.45 -32.75 16.37
N GLY A 625 -48.45 -32.88 15.51
CA GLY A 625 -48.53 -32.23 14.20
C GLY A 625 -48.55 -30.70 14.30
N LEU A 626 -49.33 -30.15 15.24
CA LEU A 626 -49.33 -28.72 15.55
C LEU A 626 -47.98 -28.25 16.10
N LYS A 627 -47.34 -29.01 17.00
CA LYS A 627 -45.96 -28.71 17.45
C LYS A 627 -44.94 -28.76 16.30
N ARG A 628 -45.07 -29.70 15.36
CA ARG A 628 -44.23 -29.76 14.15
C ARG A 628 -44.47 -28.55 13.25
N LYS A 629 -45.72 -28.23 12.90
CA LYS A 629 -46.05 -27.05 12.09
C LYS A 629 -45.64 -25.72 12.72
N ALA A 630 -45.73 -25.58 14.05
CA ALA A 630 -45.21 -24.41 14.75
C ALA A 630 -43.67 -24.29 14.64
N LYS A 631 -42.95 -25.42 14.64
CA LYS A 631 -41.50 -25.46 14.42
C LYS A 631 -41.13 -25.23 12.94
N GLU A 632 -41.93 -25.75 12.01
CA GLU A 632 -41.78 -25.56 10.56
C GLU A 632 -42.04 -24.10 10.15
N LEU A 633 -43.07 -23.43 10.69
CA LEU A 633 -43.30 -22.00 10.47
C LEU A 633 -42.11 -21.16 10.96
N LYS A 634 -41.52 -21.50 12.12
CA LYS A 634 -40.29 -20.88 12.61
C LYS A 634 -39.06 -21.15 11.74
N ALA A 635 -39.04 -22.25 10.99
CA ALA A 635 -37.98 -22.59 10.02
C ALA A 635 -38.23 -22.03 8.61
N MET A 636 -39.49 -21.77 8.24
CA MET A 636 -39.86 -21.06 7.02
C MET A 636 -39.56 -19.55 7.15
N GLN A 637 -39.71 -18.96 8.34
CA GLN A 637 -39.26 -17.60 8.62
C GLN A 637 -37.76 -17.37 8.35
N SER A 638 -36.92 -18.42 8.40
CA SER A 638 -35.49 -18.36 8.05
C SER A 638 -35.17 -18.85 6.63
N ARG A 639 -36.17 -19.22 5.81
CA ARG A 639 -35.94 -19.79 4.46
C ARG A 639 -36.87 -19.23 3.36
N ALA A 640 -37.75 -18.27 3.69
CA ALA A 640 -38.64 -17.61 2.74
C ALA A 640 -37.94 -16.48 1.95
N ALA A 641 -36.96 -16.85 1.14
CA ALA A 641 -36.41 -16.00 0.09
C ALA A 641 -36.24 -16.84 -1.20
N VAL A 642 -36.59 -16.26 -2.36
CA VAL A 642 -36.59 -16.83 -3.72
C VAL A 642 -37.85 -17.64 -4.12
N ALA A 643 -38.49 -17.15 -5.20
CA ALA A 643 -39.38 -17.81 -6.20
C ALA A 643 -40.90 -18.08 -5.95
N GLN A 644 -41.62 -18.00 -7.07
CA GLN A 644 -43.05 -18.24 -7.40
C GLN A 644 -43.11 -18.58 -8.94
N PRO A 645 -44.25 -18.90 -9.60
CA PRO A 645 -45.37 -19.80 -9.24
C PRO A 645 -45.85 -20.77 -10.38
N ILE A 646 -46.35 -21.96 -9.99
CA ILE A 646 -47.61 -22.67 -10.41
C ILE A 646 -48.15 -22.63 -11.87
N VAL A 647 -48.48 -23.81 -12.47
CA VAL A 647 -49.78 -24.16 -13.15
C VAL A 647 -49.84 -25.69 -13.52
N ARG A 648 -50.98 -26.21 -14.01
CA ARG A 648 -51.47 -27.62 -13.93
C ARG A 648 -51.38 -28.49 -15.23
N PRO A 649 -51.54 -29.84 -15.16
CA PRO A 649 -51.49 -30.78 -16.31
C PRO A 649 -52.82 -31.48 -16.68
N SER A 650 -52.87 -32.17 -17.84
CA SER A 650 -53.89 -33.18 -18.22
C SER A 650 -53.44 -34.11 -19.38
N SER A 651 -53.78 -35.40 -19.31
CA SER A 651 -53.85 -36.49 -20.35
C SER A 651 -52.92 -36.44 -21.58
N THR A 652 -51.99 -37.35 -21.89
CA THR A 652 -51.77 -38.82 -21.68
C THR A 652 -52.52 -39.78 -22.62
N ALA A 653 -51.89 -40.12 -23.75
CA ALA A 653 -52.05 -41.36 -24.54
C ALA A 653 -51.11 -41.30 -25.78
N GLU A 654 -51.57 -40.69 -26.87
CA GLU A 654 -50.87 -40.69 -28.17
C GLU A 654 -49.62 -39.79 -28.19
N ILE A 655 -49.66 -38.71 -27.40
CA ILE A 655 -48.57 -37.74 -27.24
C ILE A 655 -47.30 -38.38 -26.64
N GLU A 656 -47.39 -39.57 -26.02
CA GLU A 656 -46.24 -40.19 -25.34
C GLU A 656 -45.22 -40.81 -26.30
N ALA A 657 -45.61 -41.21 -27.51
CA ALA A 657 -44.67 -41.66 -28.53
C ALA A 657 -43.79 -40.49 -29.03
N GLU A 658 -44.42 -39.44 -29.56
CA GLU A 658 -43.70 -38.23 -30.00
C GLU A 658 -42.94 -37.56 -28.85
N ARG A 659 -43.45 -37.63 -27.60
CA ARG A 659 -42.70 -37.10 -26.44
C ARG A 659 -41.51 -37.93 -26.02
N VAL A 660 -41.38 -39.21 -26.35
CA VAL A 660 -40.11 -39.93 -26.11
C VAL A 660 -39.03 -39.45 -27.08
N GLU A 661 -39.39 -39.23 -28.34
CA GLU A 661 -38.47 -38.72 -29.37
C GLU A 661 -38.15 -37.23 -29.16
N LEU A 662 -39.16 -36.37 -28.98
CA LEU A 662 -38.95 -34.97 -28.61
C LEU A 662 -38.34 -34.79 -27.21
N ALA A 663 -38.52 -35.70 -26.25
CA ALA A 663 -37.75 -35.64 -25.00
C ALA A 663 -36.29 -36.01 -25.24
N ARG A 664 -36.00 -36.99 -26.11
CA ARG A 664 -34.63 -37.34 -26.49
C ARG A 664 -33.94 -36.17 -27.19
N GLU A 665 -34.55 -35.58 -28.21
CA GLU A 665 -34.03 -34.37 -28.86
C GLU A 665 -33.88 -33.20 -27.88
N ARG A 666 -34.88 -32.97 -27.00
CA ARG A 666 -34.77 -31.92 -25.96
C ARG A 666 -33.70 -32.23 -24.94
N GLN A 667 -33.42 -33.49 -24.63
CA GLN A 667 -32.40 -33.89 -23.69
C GLN A 667 -31.01 -33.81 -24.32
N GLU A 668 -30.86 -34.16 -25.60
CA GLU A 668 -29.64 -33.90 -26.39
C GLU A 668 -29.41 -32.39 -26.58
N ILE A 669 -30.46 -31.56 -26.76
CA ILE A 669 -30.36 -30.09 -26.76
C ILE A 669 -30.06 -29.53 -25.35
N VAL A 670 -30.57 -30.13 -24.29
CA VAL A 670 -30.28 -29.73 -22.89
C VAL A 670 -28.86 -30.15 -22.50
N ASP A 671 -28.35 -31.29 -22.96
CA ASP A 671 -26.97 -31.73 -22.72
C ASP A 671 -25.98 -30.99 -23.62
N LEU A 672 -26.31 -30.67 -24.87
CA LEU A 672 -25.53 -29.73 -25.67
C LEU A 672 -25.51 -28.34 -25.03
N ARG A 673 -26.62 -27.87 -24.42
CA ARG A 673 -26.63 -26.63 -23.63
C ARG A 673 -25.86 -26.77 -22.32
N SER A 674 -25.88 -27.91 -21.64
CA SER A 674 -25.13 -28.12 -20.38
C SER A 674 -23.63 -28.24 -20.65
N MET A 675 -23.22 -28.85 -21.77
CA MET A 675 -21.84 -28.87 -22.28
C MET A 675 -21.40 -27.49 -22.77
N LEU A 676 -22.25 -26.74 -23.47
CA LEU A 676 -21.93 -25.37 -23.89
C LEU A 676 -21.80 -24.45 -22.67
N HIS A 677 -22.70 -24.53 -21.70
CA HIS A 677 -22.67 -23.65 -20.52
C HIS A 677 -21.57 -24.05 -19.53
N SER A 678 -21.26 -25.35 -19.36
CA SER A 678 -20.11 -25.78 -18.56
C SER A 678 -18.76 -25.51 -19.24
N SER A 679 -18.70 -25.48 -20.57
CA SER A 679 -17.51 -25.01 -21.30
C SER A 679 -17.39 -23.48 -21.32
N GLU A 680 -18.48 -22.72 -21.40
CA GLU A 680 -18.52 -21.28 -21.09
C GLU A 680 -18.03 -21.01 -19.66
N GLU A 681 -18.48 -21.77 -18.66
CA GLU A 681 -17.99 -21.62 -17.29
C GLU A 681 -16.52 -22.02 -17.14
N ALA A 682 -16.02 -23.01 -17.90
CA ALA A 682 -14.63 -23.43 -17.84
C ALA A 682 -13.70 -22.40 -18.51
N VAL A 683 -14.09 -21.88 -19.68
CA VAL A 683 -13.41 -20.79 -20.39
C VAL A 683 -13.52 -19.49 -19.58
N GLY A 684 -14.70 -19.20 -19.05
CA GLY A 684 -15.00 -18.06 -18.18
C GLY A 684 -14.17 -18.08 -16.89
N ARG A 685 -14.05 -19.23 -16.22
CA ARG A 685 -13.17 -19.38 -15.05
C ARG A 685 -11.69 -19.21 -15.39
N ARG A 686 -11.22 -19.73 -16.54
CA ARG A 686 -9.83 -19.55 -17.01
C ARG A 686 -9.53 -18.09 -17.40
N ALA A 687 -10.47 -17.42 -18.08
CA ALA A 687 -10.36 -16.02 -18.48
C ALA A 687 -10.50 -15.05 -17.30
N ALA A 688 -11.38 -15.34 -16.33
CA ALA A 688 -11.52 -14.56 -15.11
C ALA A 688 -10.29 -14.72 -14.21
N GLY A 689 -9.85 -15.95 -13.93
CA GLY A 689 -8.72 -16.21 -13.04
C GLY A 689 -7.43 -15.54 -13.51
N THR A 690 -7.08 -15.69 -14.80
CA THR A 690 -5.90 -15.04 -15.39
C THR A 690 -6.00 -13.51 -15.30
N ARG A 691 -7.15 -12.91 -15.63
CA ARG A 691 -7.37 -11.46 -15.53
C ARG A 691 -7.36 -10.94 -14.09
N PHE A 692 -7.85 -11.70 -13.12
CA PHE A 692 -7.81 -11.34 -11.70
C PHE A 692 -6.38 -11.36 -11.15
N PHE A 693 -5.59 -12.40 -11.43
CA PHE A 693 -4.19 -12.45 -10.97
C PHE A 693 -3.33 -11.37 -11.65
N THR A 694 -3.48 -11.12 -12.95
CA THR A 694 -2.71 -10.05 -13.62
C THR A 694 -3.14 -8.65 -13.19
N SER A 695 -4.45 -8.39 -12.99
CA SER A 695 -4.90 -7.08 -12.51
C SER A 695 -4.56 -6.84 -11.04
N ALA A 696 -4.64 -7.87 -10.18
CA ALA A 696 -4.17 -7.77 -8.80
C ALA A 696 -2.67 -7.52 -8.71
N ALA A 697 -1.85 -8.17 -9.55
CA ALA A 697 -0.41 -7.91 -9.62
C ALA A 697 -0.11 -6.46 -10.07
N LEU A 698 -0.78 -5.98 -11.13
CA LEU A 698 -0.62 -4.60 -11.62
C LEU A 698 -1.10 -3.55 -10.61
N CYS A 699 -2.23 -3.78 -9.94
CA CYS A 699 -2.71 -2.90 -8.86
C CYS A 699 -1.76 -2.91 -7.67
N SER A 700 -1.17 -4.07 -7.30
CA SER A 700 -0.18 -4.19 -6.24
C SER A 700 1.11 -3.42 -6.56
N THR A 701 1.64 -3.55 -7.78
CA THR A 701 2.83 -2.78 -8.20
C THR A 701 2.53 -1.29 -8.33
N MET A 702 1.32 -0.90 -8.75
CA MET A 702 0.88 0.51 -8.77
C MET A 702 0.72 1.09 -7.36
N LEU A 703 0.19 0.34 -6.38
CA LEU A 703 0.20 0.76 -4.97
C LEU A 703 1.64 0.88 -4.45
N GLY A 704 2.52 -0.06 -4.80
CA GLY A 704 3.95 0.00 -4.45
C GLY A 704 4.63 1.27 -4.98
N LEU A 705 4.46 1.59 -6.27
CA LEU A 705 4.97 2.84 -6.85
C LEU A 705 4.32 4.07 -6.19
N ALA A 706 3.01 4.08 -5.99
CA ALA A 706 2.32 5.20 -5.35
C ALA A 706 2.82 5.47 -3.92
N ALA A 707 3.12 4.41 -3.15
CA ALA A 707 3.71 4.54 -1.81
C ALA A 707 5.14 5.08 -1.86
N LEU A 708 5.97 4.62 -2.80
CA LEU A 708 7.34 5.13 -3.00
C LEU A 708 7.33 6.60 -3.45
N CYS A 709 6.43 6.98 -4.37
CA CYS A 709 6.24 8.36 -4.81
C CYS A 709 5.73 9.26 -3.68
N ALA A 710 4.77 8.81 -2.88
CA ALA A 710 4.30 9.56 -1.71
C ALA A 710 5.41 9.74 -0.66
N TRP A 711 6.27 8.73 -0.46
CA TRP A 711 7.39 8.78 0.47
C TRP A 711 8.52 9.71 0.03
N SER A 712 8.84 9.75 -1.28
CA SER A 712 9.83 10.67 -1.83
C SER A 712 9.32 12.11 -1.89
N VAL A 713 8.11 12.33 -2.39
CA VAL A 713 7.48 13.67 -2.46
C VAL A 713 7.27 14.26 -1.06
N SER A 714 6.88 13.45 -0.05
CA SER A 714 6.83 13.86 1.36
C SER A 714 8.16 14.42 1.86
N GLY A 715 9.30 13.83 1.43
CA GLY A 715 10.64 14.29 1.80
C GLY A 715 11.18 15.47 0.98
N MET A 716 10.55 15.83 -0.13
CA MET A 716 10.86 17.06 -0.89
C MET A 716 10.02 18.26 -0.45
N LEU A 717 8.77 18.03 -0.02
CA LEU A 717 7.86 19.09 0.45
C LEU A 717 8.20 19.62 1.84
N VAL A 718 8.75 18.77 2.72
CA VAL A 718 9.31 19.18 4.01
C VAL A 718 10.62 18.42 4.20
N PRO A 719 11.79 19.09 4.15
CA PRO A 719 13.06 18.45 4.46
C PRO A 719 13.06 17.91 5.89
N ALA A 720 13.74 16.79 6.12
CA ALA A 720 13.91 16.29 7.48
C ALA A 720 14.71 17.32 8.31
N PRO A 721 14.36 17.55 9.59
CA PRO A 721 15.12 18.42 10.48
C PRO A 721 16.50 17.80 10.73
N VAL A 722 17.55 18.60 10.53
CA VAL A 722 18.93 18.19 10.72
C VAL A 722 19.52 18.94 11.91
N VAL A 723 20.31 18.25 12.72
CA VAL A 723 21.21 18.86 13.68
C VAL A 723 22.63 18.65 13.15
N ALA A 724 23.29 19.73 12.74
CA ALA A 724 24.72 19.69 12.50
C ALA A 724 25.47 19.97 13.80
N THR A 725 26.65 19.36 13.99
CA THR A 725 27.55 19.59 15.13
C THR A 725 28.98 19.85 14.65
N VAL A 726 29.68 20.78 15.32
CA VAL A 726 31.10 21.08 15.17
C VAL A 726 31.72 21.18 16.56
N GLU A 727 32.95 20.70 16.71
CA GLU A 727 33.74 20.87 17.91
C GLU A 727 34.91 21.83 17.63
N LEU A 728 35.05 22.85 18.48
CA LEU A 728 36.17 23.79 18.48
C LEU A 728 37.08 23.48 19.66
N GLU A 729 38.39 23.45 19.44
CA GLU A 729 39.39 23.15 20.46
C GLU A 729 40.03 24.45 20.96
N VAL A 730 40.16 24.61 22.28
CA VAL A 730 40.73 25.80 22.93
C VAL A 730 42.06 25.44 23.60
N ASN A 731 43.16 25.81 22.93
CA ASN A 731 44.52 25.50 23.40
C ASN A 731 45.20 26.72 24.02
N SER A 732 45.91 26.53 25.13
CA SER A 732 46.67 27.58 25.80
C SER A 732 48.07 27.73 25.18
N ARG A 733 48.48 28.96 24.85
CA ARG A 733 49.77 29.25 24.20
C ARG A 733 50.98 29.22 25.16
N VAL A 734 50.77 28.81 26.41
CA VAL A 734 51.79 28.82 27.48
C VAL A 734 52.49 27.45 27.60
N GLN A 735 51.92 26.39 27.01
CA GLN A 735 52.38 25.00 27.24
C GLN A 735 53.47 24.48 26.28
N ASP A 736 53.84 25.21 25.23
CA ASP A 736 54.91 24.79 24.29
C ASP A 736 56.34 24.79 24.91
N SER A 737 56.50 25.17 26.19
CA SER A 737 57.81 25.27 26.84
C SER A 737 57.90 24.73 28.28
N LYS A 738 57.23 23.60 28.59
CA LYS A 738 57.65 22.58 29.60
C LYS A 738 56.61 21.44 29.74
N SER A 739 56.75 20.40 28.92
CA SER A 739 55.88 19.22 28.92
C SER A 739 56.30 18.17 29.97
N GLU A 740 56.26 18.49 31.27
CA GLU A 740 56.69 17.53 32.32
C GLU A 740 55.97 17.61 33.69
N SER A 741 54.98 18.50 33.89
CA SER A 741 54.28 18.64 35.19
C SER A 741 52.74 18.64 35.10
N ALA A 742 52.16 18.09 34.04
CA ALA A 742 50.71 18.17 33.78
C ALA A 742 49.85 17.10 34.51
N ASN A 743 50.45 16.05 35.09
CA ASN A 743 49.73 14.88 35.62
C ASN A 743 49.40 14.98 37.14
N ALA A 744 49.28 16.20 37.68
CA ALA A 744 49.12 16.44 39.13
C ALA A 744 47.85 17.22 39.52
N ALA A 745 46.94 17.50 38.57
CA ALA A 745 45.83 18.43 38.75
C ALA A 745 44.41 17.84 38.53
N GLU A 746 44.27 16.52 38.38
CA GLU A 746 42.95 15.86 38.21
C GLU A 746 42.24 15.55 39.54
N MET A 747 42.78 15.98 40.68
CA MET A 747 42.14 15.88 42.00
C MET A 747 41.81 17.24 42.59
N ASN A 748 40.72 17.85 42.10
CA ASN A 748 39.69 18.53 42.90
C ASN A 748 38.51 18.96 42.00
N GLY A 749 37.31 19.08 42.58
CA GLY A 749 36.11 19.49 41.85
C GLY A 749 36.14 20.96 41.41
N GLU A 750 35.26 21.30 40.46
CA GLU A 750 35.08 22.67 39.91
C GLU A 750 36.29 23.30 39.20
N ALA A 751 36.98 22.49 38.37
CA ALA A 751 37.82 23.04 37.30
C ALA A 751 36.95 23.88 36.33
N THR A 752 37.05 25.21 36.42
CA THR A 752 36.33 26.12 35.51
C THR A 752 36.88 25.93 34.10
N SER A 753 36.03 25.46 33.18
CA SER A 753 36.44 25.08 31.83
C SER A 753 37.11 26.25 31.09
N ILE A 754 38.30 26.00 30.54
CA ILE A 754 39.11 26.97 29.76
C ILE A 754 38.34 27.45 28.52
N ALA A 755 37.43 26.62 28.01
CA ALA A 755 36.54 26.95 26.90
C ALA A 755 35.36 27.87 27.28
N THR A 756 34.97 27.96 28.56
CA THR A 756 33.78 28.72 29.02
C THR A 756 33.75 30.19 28.57
N PRO A 757 34.83 30.99 28.70
CA PRO A 757 34.80 32.41 28.31
C PRO A 757 34.59 32.60 26.80
N ILE A 758 35.12 31.68 25.99
CA ILE A 758 34.97 31.70 24.54
C ILE A 758 33.57 31.21 24.14
N ALA A 759 33.02 30.21 24.82
CA ALA A 759 31.64 29.77 24.60
C ALA A 759 30.62 30.88 24.91
N MET A 760 30.83 31.66 25.97
CA MET A 760 30.01 32.85 26.24
C MET A 760 30.18 33.93 25.16
N LEU A 761 31.41 34.24 24.74
CA LEU A 761 31.67 35.19 23.65
C LEU A 761 31.00 34.75 22.33
N VAL A 762 31.12 33.48 21.95
CA VAL A 762 30.49 32.97 20.72
C VAL A 762 28.97 33.03 20.82
N LYS A 763 28.39 32.77 21.99
CA LYS A 763 26.94 32.91 22.22
C LYS A 763 26.49 34.37 22.09
N GLU A 764 27.19 35.31 22.72
CA GLU A 764 26.91 36.76 22.61
C GLU A 764 27.02 37.26 21.16
N ARG A 765 27.99 36.75 20.39
CA ARG A 765 28.16 37.09 18.96
C ARG A 765 27.14 36.44 18.03
N VAL A 766 26.54 35.30 18.39
CA VAL A 766 25.45 34.69 17.60
C VAL A 766 24.20 35.57 17.57
N ASP A 767 24.01 36.42 18.58
CA ASP A 767 22.90 37.38 18.67
C ASP A 767 23.18 38.72 17.92
N ASP A 768 24.41 38.95 17.44
CA ASP A 768 24.87 40.19 16.80
C ASP A 768 24.54 40.19 15.28
N PRO A 769 23.71 41.15 14.76
CA PRO A 769 23.40 41.25 13.34
C PRO A 769 24.64 41.45 12.44
N ILE A 770 25.71 42.07 12.95
CA ILE A 770 26.96 42.27 12.20
C ILE A 770 27.67 40.92 12.00
N TRP A 771 27.67 40.07 13.03
CA TRP A 771 28.21 38.72 12.95
C TRP A 771 27.37 37.83 12.02
N GLY A 772 26.04 37.97 12.02
CA GLY A 772 25.16 37.37 11.01
C GLY A 772 25.56 37.77 9.58
N GLY A 773 25.83 39.05 9.33
CA GLY A 773 26.34 39.54 8.05
C GLY A 773 27.69 38.92 7.64
N LEU A 774 28.61 38.71 8.59
CA LEU A 774 29.86 37.98 8.34
C LEU A 774 29.61 36.51 7.97
N VAL A 775 28.68 35.83 8.64
CA VAL A 775 28.29 34.45 8.29
C VAL A 775 27.64 34.37 6.90
N SER A 776 26.80 35.35 6.53
CA SER A 776 26.22 35.44 5.17
C SER A 776 27.30 35.62 4.09
N ALA A 777 28.29 36.50 4.34
CA ALA A 777 29.44 36.64 3.46
C ALA A 777 30.25 35.33 3.32
N ARG A 778 30.49 34.61 4.42
CA ARG A 778 31.14 33.27 4.41
C ARG A 778 30.34 32.20 3.69
N LEU A 779 29.01 32.30 3.65
CA LEU A 779 28.15 31.42 2.85
C LEU A 779 28.23 31.76 1.36
N ALA A 780 28.23 33.05 1.00
CA ALA A 780 28.41 33.50 -0.38
C ALA A 780 29.79 33.10 -0.96
N GLU A 781 30.87 33.23 -0.18
CA GLU A 781 32.22 32.72 -0.53
C GLU A 781 32.24 31.22 -0.89
N ARG A 782 31.26 30.44 -0.40
CA ARG A 782 31.15 28.98 -0.63
C ARG A 782 30.18 28.61 -1.76
N GLY A 783 29.68 29.61 -2.49
CA GLY A 783 28.82 29.43 -3.66
C GLY A 783 27.32 29.37 -3.37
N ARG A 784 26.86 29.92 -2.23
CA ARG A 784 25.43 30.26 -2.04
C ARG A 784 25.09 31.59 -2.73
N THR A 785 23.85 31.78 -3.15
CA THR A 785 23.38 33.13 -3.50
C THR A 785 23.22 33.98 -2.23
N HIS A 786 23.39 35.30 -2.33
CA HIS A 786 23.23 36.19 -1.17
C HIS A 786 21.85 36.06 -0.50
N ALA A 787 20.78 35.93 -1.29
CA ALA A 787 19.42 35.75 -0.76
C ALA A 787 19.25 34.44 0.03
N GLU A 788 19.89 33.33 -0.39
CA GLU A 788 19.94 32.10 0.41
C GLU A 788 20.78 32.28 1.68
N SER A 789 21.94 32.94 1.57
CA SER A 789 22.85 33.17 2.70
C SER A 789 22.17 34.00 3.80
N ASP A 790 21.49 35.08 3.43
CA ASP A 790 20.76 35.94 4.36
C ASP A 790 19.56 35.21 4.99
N ALA A 791 18.82 34.42 4.21
CA ALA A 791 17.73 33.58 4.73
C ALA A 791 18.22 32.50 5.70
N LEU A 792 19.36 31.85 5.43
CA LEU A 792 19.97 30.86 6.31
C LEU A 792 20.51 31.46 7.62
N VAL A 793 20.80 32.76 7.63
CA VAL A 793 21.29 33.56 8.76
C VAL A 793 20.17 34.12 9.65
N GLN A 794 18.91 34.09 9.20
CA GLN A 794 17.78 34.51 10.03
C GLN A 794 17.61 33.61 11.27
N ASN A 795 17.34 34.25 12.41
CA ASN A 795 17.14 33.65 13.73
C ASN A 795 18.22 32.65 14.16
N LEU A 796 19.50 32.94 13.90
CA LEU A 796 20.63 32.12 14.35
C LEU A 796 20.62 31.85 15.86
N ALA A 797 20.29 32.85 16.68
CA ALA A 797 20.12 32.77 18.14
C ALA A 797 19.19 31.62 18.59
N GLU A 798 18.08 31.39 17.87
CA GLU A 798 17.09 30.36 18.21
C GLU A 798 17.49 28.96 17.71
N ARG A 799 18.50 28.89 16.84
CA ARG A 799 18.86 27.70 16.05
C ARG A 799 20.24 27.15 16.37
N VAL A 800 21.14 27.96 16.91
CA VAL A 800 22.49 27.59 17.34
C VAL A 800 22.51 27.35 18.84
N THR A 801 22.95 26.16 19.27
CA THR A 801 23.31 25.93 20.68
C THR A 801 24.82 25.88 20.82
N VAL A 802 25.32 26.47 21.91
CA VAL A 802 26.74 26.55 22.26
C VAL A 802 26.90 25.90 23.63
N SER A 803 27.79 24.90 23.73
CA SER A 803 28.16 24.23 24.98
C SER A 803 29.68 24.13 25.12
N SER A 804 30.20 24.17 26.33
CA SER A 804 31.64 24.04 26.64
C SER A 804 31.90 22.90 27.62
N GLU A 805 32.86 22.05 27.29
CA GLU A 805 33.21 20.84 28.02
C GLU A 805 34.74 20.71 28.03
N GLY A 806 35.38 20.90 29.19
CA GLY A 806 36.85 20.89 29.31
C GLY A 806 37.54 21.99 28.49
N SER A 807 38.31 21.60 27.47
CA SER A 807 38.95 22.48 26.47
C SER A 807 38.14 22.62 25.17
N THR A 808 36.98 21.98 25.05
CA THR A 808 36.21 21.88 23.80
C THR A 808 34.93 22.70 23.86
N ILE A 809 34.56 23.34 22.74
CA ILE A 809 33.26 23.99 22.53
C ILE A 809 32.50 23.21 21.47
N ARG A 810 31.34 22.65 21.83
CA ARG A 810 30.43 22.00 20.90
C ARG A 810 29.40 23.02 20.42
N LEU A 811 29.48 23.38 19.14
CA LEU A 811 28.48 24.16 18.43
C LEU A 811 27.52 23.20 17.74
N ALA A 812 26.22 23.40 17.89
CA ALA A 812 25.21 22.66 17.12
C ALA A 812 24.22 23.61 16.46
N LEU A 813 23.86 23.35 15.20
CA LEU A 813 22.88 24.13 14.44
C LEU A 813 21.71 23.23 14.06
N ARG A 814 20.48 23.65 14.40
CA ARG A 814 19.24 23.09 13.85
C ARG A 814 18.89 23.79 12.53
N GLY A 815 18.60 23.01 11.51
CA GLY A 815 18.19 23.51 10.20
C GLY A 815 17.44 22.47 9.36
N GLU A 816 17.02 22.89 8.18
CA GLU A 816 16.30 22.05 7.23
C GLU A 816 17.24 21.61 6.10
N GLY A 817 17.35 20.29 5.90
CA GLY A 817 18.23 19.72 4.88
C GLY A 817 19.71 19.69 5.29
N GLU A 818 20.37 18.57 4.94
CA GLU A 818 21.71 18.23 5.41
C GLU A 818 22.77 19.21 4.89
N ALA A 819 22.88 19.35 3.56
CA ALA A 819 23.90 20.20 2.93
C ALA A 819 23.77 21.69 3.31
N ALA A 820 22.56 22.18 3.59
CA ALA A 820 22.34 23.55 4.05
C ALA A 820 22.79 23.75 5.50
N THR A 821 22.33 22.88 6.41
CA THR A 821 22.66 22.95 7.83
C THR A 821 24.17 22.74 8.06
N ARG A 822 24.78 21.79 7.33
CA ARG A 822 26.23 21.52 7.36
C ARG A 822 27.06 22.73 6.90
N THR A 823 26.77 23.27 5.70
CA THR A 823 27.53 24.42 5.17
C THR A 823 27.33 25.72 5.95
N THR A 824 26.18 25.90 6.60
CA THR A 824 25.92 27.02 7.52
C THR A 824 26.67 26.86 8.84
N LEU A 825 26.69 25.67 9.45
CA LEU A 825 27.46 25.44 10.66
C LEU A 825 28.97 25.54 10.42
N ASP A 826 29.48 25.07 9.29
CA ASP A 826 30.88 25.30 8.90
C ASP A 826 31.19 26.80 8.77
N ALA A 827 30.22 27.64 8.38
CA ALA A 827 30.42 29.08 8.19
C ALA A 827 30.45 29.80 9.54
N ILE A 828 29.48 29.47 10.41
CA ILE A 828 29.43 29.80 11.83
C ILE A 828 30.76 29.44 12.51
N ALA A 829 31.22 28.21 12.38
CA ALA A 829 32.46 27.73 13.01
C ALA A 829 33.69 28.53 12.55
N THR A 830 33.87 28.73 11.23
CA THR A 830 34.99 29.54 10.74
C THR A 830 34.90 31.02 11.12
N THR A 831 33.70 31.56 11.33
CA THR A 831 33.50 32.96 11.74
C THR A 831 33.73 33.12 13.25
N ALA A 832 33.22 32.19 14.07
CA ALA A 832 33.49 32.11 15.50
C ALA A 832 34.99 31.96 15.79
N VAL A 833 35.70 31.08 15.06
CA VAL A 833 37.16 30.93 15.19
C VAL A 833 37.92 32.16 14.69
N ALA A 834 37.48 32.83 13.62
CA ALA A 834 38.11 34.07 13.18
C ALA A 834 37.95 35.17 14.23
N GLU A 835 36.74 35.36 14.76
CA GLU A 835 36.44 36.48 15.66
C GLU A 835 36.98 36.25 17.09
N ALA A 836 36.86 35.03 17.64
CA ALA A 836 37.41 34.71 18.97
C ALA A 836 38.94 34.76 19.04
N ASN A 837 39.65 34.63 17.91
CA ASN A 837 41.10 34.86 17.80
C ASN A 837 41.45 36.32 17.41
N ARG A 838 40.47 37.15 17.02
CA ARG A 838 40.65 38.55 16.61
C ARG A 838 40.35 39.54 17.74
N ASP A 839 39.47 39.17 18.67
CA ASP A 839 38.99 40.02 19.76
C ASP A 839 40.15 40.67 20.54
N PRO A 840 40.29 42.01 20.50
CA PRO A 840 41.39 42.71 21.16
C PRO A 840 41.33 42.59 22.69
N SER A 841 40.14 42.37 23.26
CA SER A 841 39.87 42.30 24.71
C SER A 841 40.55 41.09 25.36
N ARG A 842 40.90 40.07 24.57
CA ARG A 842 41.33 38.74 25.04
C ARG A 842 42.77 38.39 24.68
N ARG A 843 43.57 39.38 24.25
CA ARG A 843 45.02 39.22 24.00
C ARG A 843 45.81 38.85 25.27
N SER A 844 45.24 39.10 26.44
CA SER A 844 45.69 38.68 27.78
C SER A 844 45.62 37.18 28.03
N ASP A 845 44.68 36.48 27.40
CA ASP A 845 44.24 35.16 27.87
C ASP A 845 45.14 34.02 27.37
N PHE A 846 45.98 34.31 26.36
CA PHE A 846 46.82 33.34 25.64
C PHE A 846 46.07 32.12 25.06
N LEU A 847 44.73 32.15 24.99
CA LEU A 847 43.92 31.08 24.42
C LEU A 847 43.80 31.25 22.90
N ARG A 848 44.01 30.16 22.15
CA ARG A 848 43.80 30.08 20.71
C ARG A 848 42.70 29.07 20.41
N VAL A 849 41.73 29.46 19.59
CA VAL A 849 40.65 28.57 19.14
C VAL A 849 41.04 27.93 17.80
N GLY A 850 40.91 26.61 17.70
CA GLY A 850 40.98 25.84 16.46
C GLY A 850 39.64 25.14 16.16
N ILE A 851 39.52 24.53 14.97
CA ILE A 851 38.39 23.64 14.64
C ILE A 851 38.90 22.20 14.69
N ALA A 852 38.27 21.36 15.50
CA ALA A 852 38.63 19.94 15.60
C ALA A 852 38.10 19.16 14.38
N ASN A 853 38.68 17.97 14.13
CA ASN A 853 38.16 16.98 13.19
C ASN A 853 37.87 17.47 11.75
N ALA A 854 38.66 18.42 11.25
CA ALA A 854 38.56 18.90 9.86
C ALA A 854 38.74 17.75 8.84
N LYS A 855 37.73 17.50 8.01
CA LYS A 855 37.75 16.51 6.92
C LYS A 855 37.83 17.20 5.57
N GLN A 856 38.60 16.63 4.65
CA GLN A 856 38.69 17.11 3.28
C GLN A 856 37.80 16.27 2.38
N GLU A 857 36.64 16.81 2.02
CA GLU A 857 35.76 16.26 0.98
C GLU A 857 36.13 16.88 -0.37
N VAL A 858 35.57 16.39 -1.48
CA VAL A 858 36.06 16.70 -2.83
C VAL A 858 36.03 18.21 -3.11
N GLY A 859 37.22 18.83 -3.10
CA GLY A 859 37.43 20.27 -3.32
C GLY A 859 37.01 21.20 -2.16
N ARG A 860 36.61 20.68 -0.99
CA ARG A 860 36.12 21.50 0.14
C ARG A 860 36.57 20.94 1.51
N THR A 861 37.04 21.81 2.40
CA THR A 861 37.20 21.47 3.82
C THR A 861 35.85 21.56 4.53
N VAL A 862 35.52 20.52 5.28
CA VAL A 862 34.23 20.36 5.97
C VAL A 862 34.53 19.98 7.42
N PHE A 863 33.88 20.65 8.36
CA PHE A 863 34.13 20.50 9.79
C PHE A 863 32.91 19.93 10.51
N ALA A 864 31.72 20.27 10.03
CA ALA A 864 30.46 19.83 10.58
C ALA A 864 30.15 18.36 10.26
N VAL A 865 29.68 17.63 11.27
CA VAL A 865 28.96 16.36 11.12
C VAL A 865 27.47 16.69 11.14
N ALA A 866 26.68 16.12 10.23
CA ALA A 866 25.24 16.37 10.15
C ALA A 866 24.46 15.09 10.49
N GLU A 867 23.58 15.16 11.48
CA GLU A 867 22.69 14.06 11.86
C GLU A 867 21.25 14.40 11.49
N VAL A 868 20.63 13.53 10.69
CA VAL A 868 19.24 13.68 10.23
C VAL A 868 18.31 13.12 11.28
N MET A 869 17.56 13.98 11.96
CA MET A 869 16.63 13.56 13.01
C MET A 869 15.44 12.78 12.40
N PRO A 870 14.94 11.73 13.07
CA PRO A 870 13.77 10.99 12.61
C PRO A 870 12.50 11.85 12.70
N ASP A 871 11.99 12.30 11.56
CA ASP A 871 10.74 13.07 11.46
C ASP A 871 9.50 12.19 11.71
N PRO A 872 8.76 12.38 12.82
CA PRO A 872 7.57 11.58 13.14
C PRO A 872 6.34 11.96 12.30
N GLU A 873 6.31 13.16 11.72
CA GLU A 873 5.22 13.63 10.86
C GLU A 873 5.38 13.15 9.42
N ARG A 874 6.60 12.81 8.97
CA ARG A 874 6.86 12.31 7.60
C ARG A 874 5.96 11.14 7.21
N LEU A 875 5.73 10.21 8.14
CA LEU A 875 4.89 9.04 7.92
C LEU A 875 3.41 9.44 7.72
N LYS A 876 2.91 10.40 8.50
CA LYS A 876 1.55 10.94 8.35
C LYS A 876 1.39 11.70 7.03
N ARG A 877 2.37 12.55 6.69
CA ARG A 877 2.43 13.29 5.41
C ARG A 877 2.47 12.35 4.21
N ALA A 878 3.31 11.31 4.24
CA ALA A 878 3.38 10.30 3.19
C ALA A 878 2.08 9.48 3.10
N GLY A 879 1.46 9.12 4.23
CA GLY A 879 0.15 8.46 4.25
C GLY A 879 -0.98 9.30 3.64
N ALA A 880 -1.00 10.60 3.92
CA ALA A 880 -1.98 11.53 3.34
C ALA A 880 -1.79 11.69 1.81
N LEU A 881 -0.55 11.90 1.35
CA LEU A 881 -0.22 11.97 -0.08
C LEU A 881 -0.56 10.65 -0.80
N PHE A 882 -0.26 9.50 -0.17
CA PHE A 882 -0.61 8.19 -0.71
C PHE A 882 -2.13 8.02 -0.85
N ALA A 883 -2.92 8.41 0.16
CA ALA A 883 -4.39 8.36 0.10
C ALA A 883 -4.95 9.22 -1.05
N ILE A 884 -4.39 10.40 -1.29
CA ILE A 884 -4.76 11.27 -2.41
C ILE A 884 -4.43 10.62 -3.76
N ILE A 885 -3.21 10.09 -3.93
CA ILE A 885 -2.78 9.41 -5.16
C ILE A 885 -3.65 8.18 -5.45
N VAL A 886 -3.97 7.39 -4.43
CA VAL A 886 -4.85 6.22 -4.54
C VAL A 886 -6.29 6.62 -4.88
N LEU A 887 -6.83 7.71 -4.30
CA LEU A 887 -8.16 8.23 -4.67
C LEU A 887 -8.23 8.69 -6.13
N VAL A 888 -7.24 9.44 -6.61
CA VAL A 888 -7.17 9.89 -8.00
C VAL A 888 -7.00 8.71 -8.96
N GLY A 889 -6.12 7.75 -8.63
CA GLY A 889 -5.93 6.52 -9.40
C GLY A 889 -7.18 5.65 -9.45
N ALA A 890 -7.88 5.47 -8.33
CA ALA A 890 -9.15 4.74 -8.27
C ALA A 890 -10.25 5.44 -9.09
N GLY A 891 -10.31 6.77 -9.06
CA GLY A 891 -11.20 7.56 -9.92
C GLY A 891 -10.92 7.32 -11.41
N PHE A 892 -9.65 7.35 -11.82
CA PHE A 892 -9.25 7.10 -13.20
C PHE A 892 -9.57 5.66 -13.65
N VAL A 893 -9.27 4.65 -12.83
CA VAL A 893 -9.62 3.24 -13.11
C VAL A 893 -11.14 3.05 -13.16
N GLY A 894 -11.90 3.73 -12.31
CA GLY A 894 -13.37 3.73 -12.36
C GLY A 894 -13.91 4.28 -13.68
N VAL A 895 -13.35 5.38 -14.18
CA VAL A 895 -13.69 5.94 -15.50
C VAL A 895 -13.34 4.97 -16.64
N VAL A 896 -12.17 4.31 -16.59
CA VAL A 896 -11.75 3.32 -17.60
C VAL A 896 -12.62 2.05 -17.57
N MET A 897 -13.06 1.58 -16.40
CA MET A 897 -14.05 0.49 -16.31
C MET A 897 -15.45 0.90 -16.79
N LEU A 898 -15.82 2.17 -16.67
CA LEU A 898 -17.08 2.68 -17.24
C LEU A 898 -17.00 2.74 -18.77
N LEU A 899 -15.87 3.17 -19.32
CA LEU A 899 -15.60 3.24 -20.77
C LEU A 899 -15.60 1.87 -21.44
N SER A 900 -15.07 0.84 -20.77
CA SER A 900 -14.93 -0.52 -21.30
C SER A 900 -16.18 -1.41 -21.15
N ARG A 901 -17.29 -0.89 -20.61
CA ARG A 901 -18.59 -1.59 -20.46
C ARG A 901 -19.61 -1.29 -21.57
N ARG A 902 -19.18 -0.86 -22.77
CA ARG A 902 -20.09 -0.78 -23.92
C ARG A 902 -20.46 -2.20 -24.41
N PRO A 903 -21.75 -2.59 -24.47
CA PRO A 903 -22.15 -3.87 -25.04
C PRO A 903 -21.91 -3.89 -26.55
N ALA A 904 -21.67 -5.09 -27.12
CA ALA A 904 -21.60 -5.27 -28.56
C ALA A 904 -22.95 -4.91 -29.20
N LYS A 905 -22.93 -4.06 -30.23
CA LYS A 905 -24.14 -3.61 -30.92
C LYS A 905 -24.64 -4.74 -31.83
N SER A 906 -25.87 -5.20 -31.64
CA SER A 906 -26.50 -6.19 -32.51
C SER A 906 -26.61 -5.64 -33.93
N MET A 907 -26.14 -6.42 -34.91
CA MET A 907 -26.48 -6.18 -36.32
C MET A 907 -27.89 -6.69 -36.56
N GLU A 908 -28.84 -5.78 -36.75
CA GLU A 908 -30.14 -6.10 -37.34
C GLU A 908 -30.00 -6.29 -38.87
N PRO A 909 -30.86 -7.13 -39.48
CA PRO A 909 -30.72 -7.47 -40.90
C PRO A 909 -31.08 -6.30 -41.80
N ALA A 910 -30.31 -6.11 -42.87
CA ALA A 910 -30.64 -5.17 -43.93
C ALA A 910 -31.88 -5.66 -44.69
N MET A 911 -32.95 -4.86 -44.65
CA MET A 911 -34.20 -5.14 -45.36
C MET A 911 -34.01 -4.80 -46.85
N LEU A 912 -33.79 -5.82 -47.69
CA LEU A 912 -33.80 -5.68 -49.15
C LEU A 912 -35.22 -5.78 -49.67
N LEU A 913 -35.66 -4.75 -50.40
CA LEU A 913 -36.96 -4.71 -51.07
C LEU A 913 -36.78 -3.83 -52.32
N HIS A 914 -36.90 -4.45 -53.50
CA HIS A 914 -36.95 -3.94 -54.89
C HIS A 914 -36.37 -2.54 -55.23
N ASP A 915 -35.63 -2.38 -56.33
CA ASP A 915 -35.85 -3.02 -57.63
C ASP A 915 -35.13 -4.37 -57.89
#